data_AF-A0A9P4YFT1-F1
#
_entry.id   AF-A0A9P4YFT1-F1
#
_cell.length_a   1.000
_cell.length_b   1.000
_cell.length_c   1.000
_cell.angle_alpha   90.00
_cell.angle_beta   90.00
_cell.angle_gamma   90.00
#
_symmetry.space_group_name_H-M   'P 1'
#
loop_
_entity.id
_entity.type
_entity.pdbx_description
1 polymer ?
#
loop_
_entity_poly.entity_id
_entity_poly.type
_entity_poly.pdbx_seq_one_letter_code
_entity_poly.pdbx_strand_id
1 'polypeptide(L)'
;MGRLSQPRWAPLACNFNFNFNFNLILNVFLALSLALTSQAALFEPTPSPNLDLNPLGRIALVGNFDAASLYSYKPTNKEGLAGFNGSLKQSLIAPLPDGSLFPISSADADILAMCPLEDKDGSVTSVVVGGNFTSLGGVESNGVAVFDYNNIRVSAVPGLSGTVNALYCDSGSNIVYVGGEFRNAESTNAVIWSPKSGLSNLPFSGFNGPVTSIVPAKDGRVVFGGSFDGLGNTTSPERKDQQIINLYTAEISVGSGSTAGGFDDPRSIICPTDGQSGPGKTWLLTDNAPGYWRANLHYGFRPTKLRIRNVVMDGRGTKKFRFTALPDGGILNMTYVDPESGQKIPCDARCPLSNDPKYATRDFSFVNEVGMSSFQLEVSEWYGQGGGFTGIELFQDDIYAYAVNDLNEPTCAGIPFASTATMTGEWKVQPSHESSSDYLTTQIDASTDTMTSVTIQPDIKQSGNYSVTIFTPGCIQDGTCATRGTANVTATFKSSDDAPIVASISQTNNFDKFDQIYVGHVDASSSKFRPSVTITPRHDQGMIDFVASRIRFQLISSTGGLNGLYEYDPQATTVDTNFTQSAINKAGTELEPEAIINSLVWDKDTLFIAGNFTNASTSNIVSLLDGVSSPLSQDGLNFAVKTMQLLDGLLYVGGNFSNTAAGDNDKLASVAAYSISDKAWHSLGAGVNGPVTSLVLFPTNVTSGKTETTIAVNGLFTEINAADGRPAIPANGFAVWVPSAKKWLKELDIDHLAYVGQLTASSRVGDDTLLAGNLASGGIASHGAVNLVDNNKLCLRALPVNIELGQGMLPERNAKRKLATGGSSGVITGLFDTEGGRNLTMLAGHFTAKTSDNSVVNNLVFLNGAQHDVVTGAGPGIDANSTFLSLAVNKDMLLAGGKISGKVADANVKGLVVYDLKNEHRYASNQPSALDGDDVEVRAIAPRPGTSDIFVGGVFQSAGSLPCPSVCYLELDSNQWNRPGTSLRGDVTVLLWTESDQLLVAGNLTVERNATMLAKYNAKEQAWSTITGKNSESINGEVRALGLSQSDGSKFWIAGKSADGTSFLVHYDGTEFRSAGSLFGESTLIEGLQVLPLTKTHDKTDLLDENQSLLITGKLQLPNFGYVSGALFDGTTLEPFILSSMSDGRPGSISGIFSENKINVAGHRGQKPRGIVVLISFCIALGCVFFLVLFGILLNRYRRYKQGYVTAPQGTDRKPDLNRVPPEYLLESLRHRTPGSRI
;
A
#
# COMPACT_ATOMS: atom_id res chain seq x y z
N MET A 1 -33.74 24.34 -55.05
CA MET A 1 -33.65 22.89 -55.34
C MET A 1 -32.26 22.42 -54.94
N GLY A 2 -31.98 21.46 -54.07
CA GLY A 2 -32.68 20.68 -53.04
C GLY A 2 -31.58 19.91 -52.26
N ARG A 3 -31.61 19.89 -50.92
CA ARG A 3 -31.66 18.71 -50.01
C ARG A 3 -30.67 17.57 -50.34
N LEU A 4 -29.84 17.00 -49.46
CA LEU A 4 -29.93 16.73 -48.01
C LEU A 4 -28.56 16.29 -47.47
N SER A 5 -28.28 16.65 -46.22
CA SER A 5 -27.18 16.21 -45.35
C SER A 5 -27.63 15.09 -44.40
N GLN A 6 -26.75 14.13 -44.08
CA GLN A 6 -26.83 13.29 -42.88
C GLN A 6 -25.42 13.00 -42.32
N PRO A 7 -25.21 13.06 -40.98
CA PRO A 7 -23.95 12.76 -40.32
C PRO A 7 -23.86 11.29 -39.84
N ARG A 8 -22.63 10.74 -39.85
CA ARG A 8 -22.26 9.39 -39.37
C ARG A 8 -21.75 9.46 -37.94
N TRP A 9 -22.47 8.92 -36.96
CA TRP A 9 -21.88 8.45 -35.69
C TRP A 9 -22.64 7.18 -35.25
N ALA A 10 -21.91 6.09 -35.06
CA ALA A 10 -22.39 4.82 -34.52
C ALA A 10 -21.87 4.67 -33.08
N PRO A 11 -22.67 4.17 -32.12
CA PRO A 11 -22.14 3.77 -30.83
C PRO A 11 -21.33 2.47 -30.97
N LEU A 12 -20.15 2.43 -30.34
CA LEU A 12 -19.28 1.26 -30.24
C LEU A 12 -20.02 0.12 -29.53
N ALA A 13 -20.43 -0.88 -30.30
CA ALA A 13 -21.12 -2.07 -29.83
C ALA A 13 -20.11 -3.14 -29.37
N CYS A 14 -20.22 -3.59 -28.12
CA CYS A 14 -19.76 -4.92 -27.71
C CYS A 14 -20.73 -5.96 -28.29
N ASN A 15 -20.45 -6.48 -29.50
CA ASN A 15 -21.19 -7.59 -30.09
C ASN A 15 -20.34 -8.85 -30.10
N PHE A 16 -20.69 -9.82 -29.26
CA PHE A 16 -20.29 -11.22 -29.39
C PHE A 16 -21.47 -12.04 -29.91
N ASN A 17 -21.31 -12.66 -31.09
CA ASN A 17 -22.24 -13.64 -31.64
C ASN A 17 -21.52 -14.99 -31.71
N PHE A 18 -21.91 -15.96 -30.87
CA PHE A 18 -21.64 -17.38 -31.11
C PHE A 18 -22.97 -18.04 -31.47
N ASN A 19 -23.12 -18.41 -32.75
CA ASN A 19 -24.27 -19.17 -33.25
C ASN A 19 -24.11 -20.65 -32.86
N PHE A 20 -24.98 -21.14 -31.97
CA PHE A 20 -25.24 -22.56 -31.79
C PHE A 20 -26.13 -23.07 -32.92
N ASN A 21 -25.72 -24.15 -33.60
CA ASN A 21 -26.62 -24.97 -34.39
C ASN A 21 -26.50 -26.42 -33.92
N PHE A 22 -27.63 -26.93 -33.42
CA PHE A 22 -27.86 -28.31 -33.04
C PHE A 22 -27.91 -29.20 -34.29
N ASN A 23 -27.15 -30.30 -34.32
CA ASN A 23 -27.66 -31.56 -34.86
C ASN A 23 -26.90 -32.76 -34.28
N LEU A 24 -27.69 -33.82 -34.10
CA LEU A 24 -27.51 -34.96 -33.22
C LEU A 24 -26.82 -36.14 -33.95
N ILE A 25 -26.21 -37.04 -33.16
CA ILE A 25 -25.84 -38.46 -33.44
C ILE A 25 -24.42 -38.71 -33.98
N LEU A 26 -23.51 -39.20 -33.12
CA LEU A 26 -23.16 -40.64 -33.03
C LEU A 26 -22.14 -40.88 -31.89
N ASN A 27 -22.40 -41.90 -31.08
CA ASN A 27 -21.62 -42.31 -29.91
C ASN A 27 -20.30 -43.03 -30.25
N VAL A 28 -19.44 -43.06 -29.21
CA VAL A 28 -18.33 -43.98 -28.92
C VAL A 28 -16.95 -43.57 -29.48
N PHE A 29 -15.97 -43.52 -28.57
CA PHE A 29 -14.53 -43.22 -28.71
C PHE A 29 -14.10 -41.75 -28.52
N LEU A 30 -13.92 -41.34 -27.26
CA LEU A 30 -12.61 -40.98 -26.69
C LEU A 30 -12.78 -40.59 -25.21
N ALA A 31 -12.72 -41.57 -24.33
CA ALA A 31 -12.38 -41.35 -22.92
C ALA A 31 -10.86 -41.31 -22.82
N LEU A 32 -10.26 -40.22 -23.31
CA LEU A 32 -8.96 -39.74 -22.84
C LEU A 32 -9.23 -38.37 -22.24
N SER A 33 -9.54 -38.37 -20.95
CA SER A 33 -9.39 -37.21 -20.10
C SER A 33 -7.92 -36.79 -20.15
N LEU A 34 -7.60 -35.86 -21.05
CA LEU A 34 -6.48 -34.94 -20.85
C LEU A 34 -6.79 -34.21 -19.55
N ALA A 35 -6.22 -34.71 -18.46
CA ALA A 35 -5.98 -33.92 -17.27
C ALA A 35 -4.98 -32.82 -17.68
N LEU A 36 -5.48 -31.77 -18.33
CA LEU A 36 -4.87 -30.47 -18.24
C LEU A 36 -4.86 -30.16 -16.75
N THR A 37 -3.68 -30.16 -16.16
CA THR A 37 -3.44 -29.58 -14.84
C THR A 37 -3.87 -28.12 -14.93
N SER A 38 -5.14 -27.84 -14.61
CA SER A 38 -5.58 -26.48 -14.35
C SER A 38 -4.84 -26.04 -13.09
N GLN A 39 -3.80 -25.23 -13.25
CA GLN A 39 -3.28 -24.44 -12.14
C GLN A 39 -4.49 -23.71 -11.55
N ALA A 40 -4.78 -23.96 -10.27
CA ALA A 40 -5.83 -23.24 -9.58
C ALA A 40 -5.41 -21.77 -9.53
N ALA A 41 -6.26 -20.87 -10.05
CA ALA A 41 -6.00 -19.45 -9.96
C ALA A 41 -5.90 -19.03 -8.48
N LEU A 42 -4.88 -18.25 -8.13
CA LEU A 42 -4.66 -17.70 -6.79
C LEU A 42 -5.85 -16.86 -6.28
N PHE A 43 -6.61 -16.31 -7.23
CA PHE A 43 -7.75 -15.45 -6.98
C PHE A 43 -8.97 -15.98 -7.75
N GLU A 44 -10.11 -16.00 -7.07
CA GLU A 44 -11.40 -16.29 -7.67
C GLU A 44 -12.19 -15.00 -7.83
N PRO A 45 -12.89 -14.80 -8.96
CA PRO A 45 -13.85 -13.72 -9.09
C PRO A 45 -14.89 -13.79 -7.96
N THR A 46 -15.24 -12.65 -7.37
CA THR A 46 -16.37 -12.59 -6.46
C THR A 46 -17.66 -12.96 -7.20
N PRO A 47 -18.60 -13.68 -6.56
CA PRO A 47 -19.90 -13.94 -7.16
C PRO A 47 -20.58 -12.63 -7.56
N SER A 48 -21.33 -12.63 -8.66
CA SER A 48 -22.15 -11.46 -9.01
C SER A 48 -23.10 -11.16 -7.86
N PRO A 49 -23.21 -9.88 -7.42
CA PRO A 49 -24.13 -9.49 -6.36
C PRO A 49 -25.60 -9.58 -6.80
N ASN A 50 -25.87 -9.94 -8.07
CA ASN A 50 -27.21 -10.11 -8.63
C ASN A 50 -28.10 -8.85 -8.54
N LEU A 51 -27.51 -7.65 -8.46
CA LEU A 51 -28.25 -6.38 -8.43
C LEU A 51 -29.02 -6.16 -9.74
N ASP A 52 -30.29 -5.76 -9.67
CA ASP A 52 -31.07 -5.34 -10.84
C ASP A 52 -31.01 -3.81 -11.00
N LEU A 53 -30.03 -3.35 -11.79
CA LEU A 53 -29.78 -1.92 -12.00
C LEU A 53 -30.59 -1.33 -13.16
N ASN A 54 -31.20 -2.15 -14.02
CA ASN A 54 -31.91 -1.69 -15.21
C ASN A 54 -33.03 -0.66 -14.94
N PRO A 55 -33.85 -0.79 -13.88
CA PRO A 55 -34.91 0.17 -13.59
C PRO A 55 -34.39 1.55 -13.21
N LEU A 56 -33.13 1.64 -12.77
CA LEU A 56 -32.54 2.86 -12.19
C LEU A 56 -32.03 3.85 -13.25
N GLY A 57 -31.83 3.40 -14.49
CA GLY A 57 -31.20 4.22 -15.53
C GLY A 57 -29.71 4.43 -15.23
N ARG A 58 -29.19 5.65 -15.42
CA ARG A 58 -27.82 6.00 -15.00
C ARG A 58 -27.69 6.04 -13.48
N ILE A 59 -26.53 5.65 -12.97
CA ILE A 59 -26.25 5.56 -11.53
C ILE A 59 -24.88 6.16 -11.25
N ALA A 60 -24.78 7.10 -10.32
CA ALA A 60 -23.49 7.62 -9.89
C ALA A 60 -23.32 7.52 -8.38
N LEU A 61 -22.07 7.34 -7.97
CA LEU A 61 -21.61 7.33 -6.59
C LEU A 61 -20.80 8.60 -6.36
N VAL A 62 -21.02 9.26 -5.23
CA VAL A 62 -20.32 10.49 -4.85
C VAL A 62 -19.76 10.41 -3.44
N GLY A 63 -18.65 11.11 -3.20
CA GLY A 63 -18.08 11.24 -1.86
C GLY A 63 -16.74 11.98 -1.84
N ASN A 64 -15.93 11.62 -0.87
CA ASN A 64 -14.58 12.12 -0.67
C ASN A 64 -13.57 10.99 -0.91
N PHE A 65 -13.10 10.90 -2.15
CA PHE A 65 -12.11 9.94 -2.62
C PHE A 65 -11.42 10.48 -3.88
N ASP A 66 -10.20 10.00 -4.15
CA ASP A 66 -9.44 10.29 -5.37
C ASP A 66 -9.45 9.10 -6.35
N ALA A 67 -9.81 7.91 -5.86
CA ALA A 67 -10.02 6.72 -6.68
C ALA A 67 -11.04 5.76 -6.06
N ALA A 68 -11.73 4.97 -6.91
CA ALA A 68 -12.70 3.97 -6.47
C ALA A 68 -12.66 2.68 -7.31
N SER A 69 -12.89 1.54 -6.66
CA SER A 69 -12.97 0.21 -7.31
C SER A 69 -14.10 -0.64 -6.75
N LEU A 70 -14.52 -1.65 -7.53
CA LEU A 70 -15.39 -2.72 -7.05
C LEU A 70 -14.54 -3.85 -6.47
N TYR A 71 -15.03 -4.46 -5.40
CA TYR A 71 -14.44 -5.67 -4.85
C TYR A 71 -14.76 -6.88 -5.75
N SER A 72 -13.87 -7.16 -6.71
CA SER A 72 -14.12 -8.09 -7.83
C SER A 72 -13.43 -9.44 -7.70
N TYR A 73 -12.43 -9.58 -6.82
CA TYR A 73 -11.64 -10.80 -6.64
C TYR A 73 -11.39 -11.05 -5.16
N LYS A 74 -11.42 -12.32 -4.77
CA LYS A 74 -11.07 -12.79 -3.42
C LYS A 74 -9.97 -13.86 -3.50
N PRO A 75 -9.05 -13.91 -2.52
CA PRO A 75 -8.05 -14.98 -2.48
C PRO A 75 -8.71 -16.34 -2.26
N THR A 76 -8.22 -17.37 -2.96
CA THR A 76 -8.73 -18.75 -2.86
C THR A 76 -8.44 -19.36 -1.49
N ASN A 77 -7.33 -18.95 -0.84
CA ASN A 77 -6.94 -19.36 0.50
C ASN A 77 -7.41 -18.33 1.54
N LYS A 78 -8.16 -18.78 2.55
CA LYS A 78 -8.79 -17.95 3.60
C LYS A 78 -7.83 -17.21 4.55
N GLU A 79 -6.52 -17.33 4.36
CA GLU A 79 -5.50 -16.75 5.25
C GLU A 79 -4.99 -15.38 4.81
N GLY A 80 -5.39 -14.88 3.63
CA GLY A 80 -5.04 -13.53 3.19
C GLY A 80 -5.91 -12.46 3.85
N LEU A 81 -5.29 -11.50 4.54
CA LEU A 81 -5.96 -10.27 4.96
C LEU A 81 -6.30 -9.46 3.68
N ALA A 82 -7.54 -9.57 3.22
CA ALA A 82 -8.07 -8.73 2.14
C ALA A 82 -8.36 -7.35 2.72
N GLY A 83 -7.47 -6.39 2.47
CA GLY A 83 -7.70 -5.01 2.90
C GLY A 83 -6.66 -4.05 2.37
N PHE A 84 -7.13 -3.01 1.70
CA PHE A 84 -6.36 -1.84 1.32
C PHE A 84 -5.92 -1.10 2.59
N ASN A 85 -4.80 -1.51 3.19
CA ASN A 85 -4.03 -0.64 4.06
C ASN A 85 -2.89 -0.15 3.20
N GLY A 86 -2.78 1.17 2.99
CA GLY A 86 -1.62 1.85 2.41
C GLY A 86 -0.37 1.65 3.29
N SER A 87 0.00 0.40 3.49
CA SER A 87 1.09 -0.04 4.34
C SER A 87 2.37 0.48 3.73
N LEU A 88 3.14 1.19 4.56
CA LEU A 88 4.51 1.59 4.22
C LEU A 88 5.43 0.39 3.97
N LYS A 89 5.03 -0.82 4.39
CA LYS A 89 5.81 -2.05 4.24
C LYS A 89 5.80 -2.55 2.80
N GLN A 90 6.97 -2.90 2.27
CA GLN A 90 7.05 -3.59 0.99
C GLN A 90 6.44 -5.00 1.09
N SER A 91 5.89 -5.47 -0.03
CA SER A 91 5.25 -6.78 -0.16
C SER A 91 5.53 -7.36 -1.54
N LEU A 92 5.38 -8.68 -1.64
CA LEU A 92 5.11 -9.35 -2.91
C LEU A 92 3.68 -9.02 -3.33
N ILE A 93 3.48 -8.64 -4.58
CA ILE A 93 2.22 -8.11 -5.12
C ILE A 93 1.85 -8.89 -6.38
N ALA A 94 0.62 -9.36 -6.47
CA ALA A 94 0.05 -9.94 -7.68
C ALA A 94 -0.89 -8.94 -8.38
N PRO A 95 -0.71 -8.70 -9.69
CA PRO A 95 -1.73 -8.07 -10.53
C PRO A 95 -2.94 -8.98 -10.68
N LEU A 96 -4.13 -8.44 -10.44
CA LEU A 96 -5.41 -9.11 -10.67
C LEU A 96 -5.89 -8.90 -12.11
N PRO A 97 -6.80 -9.74 -12.63
CA PRO A 97 -7.26 -9.62 -14.03
C PRO A 97 -8.00 -8.31 -14.37
N ASP A 98 -8.50 -7.58 -13.37
CA ASP A 98 -9.06 -6.23 -13.54
C ASP A 98 -8.00 -5.12 -13.51
N GLY A 99 -6.72 -5.47 -13.33
CA GLY A 99 -5.58 -4.57 -13.23
C GLY A 99 -5.29 -4.08 -11.81
N SER A 100 -6.15 -4.39 -10.83
CA SER A 100 -5.89 -4.03 -9.44
C SER A 100 -4.73 -4.86 -8.86
N LEU A 101 -4.12 -4.37 -7.79
CA LEU A 101 -2.93 -4.96 -7.17
C LEU A 101 -3.30 -5.54 -5.81
N PHE A 102 -2.89 -6.80 -5.59
CA PHE A 102 -3.13 -7.51 -4.35
C PHE A 102 -1.81 -7.84 -3.63
N PRO A 103 -1.57 -7.36 -2.40
CA PRO A 103 -0.41 -7.75 -1.62
C PRO A 103 -0.56 -9.20 -1.14
N ILE A 104 0.37 -10.06 -1.54
CA ILE A 104 0.37 -11.50 -1.23
C ILE A 104 1.09 -11.79 0.10
N SER A 105 2.26 -11.20 0.29
CA SER A 105 3.12 -11.46 1.45
C SER A 105 3.98 -10.24 1.76
N SER A 106 3.92 -9.74 2.98
CA SER A 106 4.65 -8.54 3.39
C SER A 106 6.04 -8.86 3.94
N ALA A 107 6.99 -7.98 3.64
CA ALA A 107 8.31 -7.93 4.25
C ALA A 107 8.33 -6.88 5.38
N ASP A 108 9.23 -7.04 6.34
CA ASP A 108 9.46 -6.05 7.41
C ASP A 108 10.43 -4.92 6.99
N ALA A 109 11.04 -5.03 5.81
CA ALA A 109 11.82 -3.98 5.14
C ALA A 109 11.78 -4.16 3.61
N ASP A 110 12.79 -3.64 2.88
CA ASP A 110 12.78 -3.57 1.42
C ASP A 110 13.03 -4.91 0.73
N ILE A 111 12.33 -5.16 -0.38
CA ILE A 111 12.62 -6.21 -1.35
C ILE A 111 13.33 -5.55 -2.52
N LEU A 112 14.50 -6.06 -2.92
CA LEU A 112 15.37 -5.39 -3.90
C LEU A 112 15.60 -6.23 -5.16
N ALA A 113 15.55 -7.55 -5.05
CA ALA A 113 15.76 -8.47 -6.16
C ALA A 113 14.76 -9.62 -6.12
N MET A 114 14.35 -10.07 -7.29
CA MET A 114 13.58 -11.30 -7.45
C MET A 114 14.14 -12.10 -8.60
N CYS A 115 14.13 -13.41 -8.46
CA CYS A 115 14.64 -14.29 -9.48
C CYS A 115 13.84 -15.61 -9.53
N PRO A 116 13.30 -16.00 -10.69
CA PRO A 116 12.48 -17.19 -10.82
C PRO A 116 13.32 -18.48 -10.78
N LEU A 117 12.84 -19.49 -10.06
CA LEU A 117 13.39 -20.86 -10.10
C LEU A 117 12.58 -21.70 -11.08
N GLU A 118 13.22 -22.16 -12.15
CA GLU A 118 12.67 -23.11 -13.09
C GLU A 118 12.82 -24.54 -12.57
N ASP A 119 11.74 -25.31 -12.59
CA ASP A 119 11.78 -26.76 -12.40
C ASP A 119 12.23 -27.45 -13.69
N LYS A 120 12.51 -28.77 -13.64
CA LYS A 120 13.06 -29.56 -14.76
C LYS A 120 12.15 -29.59 -15.99
N ASP A 121 10.86 -29.33 -15.82
CA ASP A 121 9.88 -29.23 -16.91
C ASP A 121 9.78 -27.82 -17.51
N GLY A 122 10.59 -26.87 -17.03
CA GLY A 122 10.59 -25.47 -17.44
C GLY A 122 9.53 -24.63 -16.75
N SER A 123 8.76 -25.18 -15.81
CA SER A 123 7.77 -24.42 -15.06
C SER A 123 8.42 -23.59 -13.95
N VAL A 124 7.96 -22.35 -13.75
CA VAL A 124 8.37 -21.51 -12.61
C VAL A 124 7.27 -21.55 -11.58
N THR A 125 7.54 -22.13 -10.42
CA THR A 125 6.60 -22.17 -9.28
C THR A 125 7.15 -21.49 -8.04
N SER A 126 8.47 -21.29 -7.98
CA SER A 126 9.15 -20.66 -6.85
C SER A 126 9.97 -19.46 -7.32
N VAL A 127 10.03 -18.42 -6.49
CA VAL A 127 10.82 -17.21 -6.73
C VAL A 127 11.75 -17.01 -5.55
N VAL A 128 13.04 -16.84 -5.80
CA VAL A 128 13.98 -16.37 -4.78
C VAL A 128 13.80 -14.86 -4.65
N VAL A 129 13.57 -14.42 -3.43
CA VAL A 129 13.33 -13.02 -3.07
C VAL A 129 14.51 -12.55 -2.26
N GLY A 130 15.18 -11.49 -2.72
CA GLY A 130 16.33 -10.86 -2.07
C GLY A 130 16.01 -9.42 -1.67
N GLY A 131 16.53 -8.97 -0.54
CA GLY A 131 16.32 -7.60 -0.08
C GLY A 131 17.02 -7.31 1.24
N ASN A 132 16.49 -6.36 1.98
CA ASN A 132 17.00 -5.88 3.26
C ASN A 132 16.12 -6.28 4.47
N PHE A 133 15.19 -7.20 4.24
CA PHE A 133 14.23 -7.68 5.22
C PHE A 133 14.85 -8.72 6.17
N THR A 134 14.32 -8.79 7.40
CA THR A 134 14.61 -9.88 8.35
C THR A 134 13.47 -10.91 8.42
N SER A 135 12.31 -10.56 7.86
CA SER A 135 11.17 -11.45 7.74
C SER A 135 10.37 -11.20 6.46
N LEU A 136 9.89 -12.29 5.84
CA LEU A 136 8.96 -12.27 4.72
C LEU A 136 7.78 -13.20 5.02
N GLY A 137 6.55 -12.70 4.92
CA GLY A 137 5.34 -13.48 5.21
C GLY A 137 5.27 -14.01 6.64
N GLY A 138 5.90 -13.31 7.59
CA GLY A 138 6.00 -13.74 8.99
C GLY A 138 7.05 -14.82 9.27
N VAL A 139 7.79 -15.28 8.25
CA VAL A 139 8.90 -16.23 8.40
C VAL A 139 10.20 -15.46 8.59
N GLU A 140 10.99 -15.79 9.62
CA GLU A 140 12.34 -15.23 9.82
C GLU A 140 13.26 -15.71 8.69
N SER A 141 13.80 -14.76 7.92
CA SER A 141 14.72 -15.05 6.83
C SER A 141 15.47 -13.77 6.47
N ASN A 142 16.73 -13.67 6.88
CA ASN A 142 17.53 -12.45 6.71
C ASN A 142 18.02 -12.30 5.27
N GLY A 143 17.58 -11.25 4.60
CA GLY A 143 18.04 -10.79 3.30
C GLY A 143 17.62 -11.64 2.10
N VAL A 144 17.35 -12.94 2.28
CA VAL A 144 16.91 -13.83 1.20
C VAL A 144 15.88 -14.84 1.69
N ALA A 145 14.88 -15.13 0.86
CA ALA A 145 13.84 -16.14 1.11
C ALA A 145 13.38 -16.79 -0.20
N VAL A 146 12.70 -17.92 -0.10
CA VAL A 146 12.05 -18.56 -1.27
C VAL A 146 10.55 -18.46 -1.12
N PHE A 147 9.87 -17.95 -2.14
CA PHE A 147 8.42 -17.85 -2.20
C PHE A 147 7.85 -18.84 -3.21
N ASP A 148 7.02 -19.77 -2.75
CA ASP A 148 6.18 -20.63 -3.59
C ASP A 148 4.91 -19.86 -3.98
N TYR A 149 4.81 -19.54 -5.27
CA TYR A 149 3.73 -18.71 -5.82
C TYR A 149 2.38 -19.42 -5.78
N ASN A 150 2.32 -20.72 -6.04
CA ASN A 150 1.06 -21.47 -6.13
C ASN A 150 0.43 -21.71 -4.75
N ASN A 151 1.27 -21.97 -3.75
CA ASN A 151 0.81 -22.24 -2.38
C ASN A 151 0.78 -21.01 -1.47
N ILE A 152 1.24 -19.86 -1.96
CA ILE A 152 1.46 -18.64 -1.16
C ILE A 152 2.27 -18.97 0.10
N ARG A 153 3.43 -19.62 -0.08
CA ARG A 153 4.24 -20.09 1.04
C ARG A 153 5.66 -19.55 0.99
N VAL A 154 6.09 -18.92 2.06
CA VAL A 154 7.47 -18.49 2.25
C VAL A 154 8.27 -19.59 2.95
N SER A 155 9.49 -19.84 2.47
CA SER A 155 10.47 -20.73 3.09
C SER A 155 11.74 -19.95 3.42
N ALA A 156 12.24 -20.12 4.65
CA ALA A 156 13.44 -19.45 5.12
C ALA A 156 14.70 -19.97 4.41
N VAL A 157 15.64 -19.06 4.17
CA VAL A 157 17.01 -19.36 3.75
C VAL A 157 17.95 -18.83 4.86
N PRO A 158 18.26 -19.66 5.87
CA PRO A 158 19.05 -19.22 7.01
C PRO A 158 20.52 -19.08 6.65
N GLY A 159 21.25 -18.25 7.40
CA GLY A 159 22.71 -18.14 7.33
C GLY A 159 23.24 -16.93 6.57
N LEU A 160 22.38 -16.11 5.97
CA LEU A 160 22.75 -14.75 5.57
C LEU A 160 22.46 -13.76 6.68
N SER A 161 23.24 -12.68 6.69
CA SER A 161 22.96 -11.49 7.48
C SER A 161 23.47 -10.29 6.68
N GLY A 162 22.61 -9.29 6.48
CA GLY A 162 22.84 -8.14 5.59
C GLY A 162 21.82 -8.08 4.44
N THR A 163 22.13 -7.28 3.41
CA THR A 163 21.25 -6.94 2.30
C THR A 163 21.60 -7.73 1.05
N VAL A 164 20.59 -8.28 0.35
CA VAL A 164 20.77 -8.88 -0.99
C VAL A 164 20.29 -7.91 -2.06
N ASN A 165 21.19 -7.48 -2.94
CA ASN A 165 20.91 -6.50 -4.00
C ASN A 165 20.70 -7.15 -5.36
N ALA A 166 21.29 -8.33 -5.59
CA ALA A 166 21.28 -9.00 -6.88
C ALA A 166 21.12 -10.51 -6.73
N LEU A 167 20.34 -11.10 -7.63
CA LEU A 167 20.11 -12.53 -7.72
C LEU A 167 20.24 -12.97 -9.18
N TYR A 168 20.91 -14.09 -9.40
CA TYR A 168 20.90 -14.80 -10.68
C TYR A 168 20.64 -16.29 -10.45
N CYS A 169 19.52 -16.80 -10.96
CA CYS A 169 19.12 -18.20 -10.87
C CYS A 169 19.52 -18.90 -12.16
N ASP A 170 20.54 -19.74 -12.06
CA ASP A 170 20.97 -20.59 -13.16
C ASP A 170 20.13 -21.87 -13.17
N SER A 171 19.15 -21.94 -14.06
CA SER A 171 18.28 -23.10 -14.20
C SER A 171 19.02 -24.34 -14.70
N GLY A 172 20.16 -24.18 -15.40
CA GLY A 172 20.97 -25.30 -15.90
C GLY A 172 21.66 -26.08 -14.78
N SER A 173 22.15 -25.38 -13.76
CA SER A 173 22.86 -25.97 -12.62
C SER A 173 22.03 -26.07 -11.33
N ASN A 174 20.83 -25.46 -11.30
CA ASN A 174 19.98 -25.31 -10.11
C ASN A 174 20.74 -24.61 -8.95
N ILE A 175 21.55 -23.61 -9.31
CA ILE A 175 22.33 -22.77 -8.41
C ILE A 175 21.82 -21.34 -8.52
N VAL A 176 21.70 -20.66 -7.40
CA VAL A 176 21.39 -19.24 -7.32
C VAL A 176 22.63 -18.51 -6.84
N TYR A 177 23.14 -17.60 -7.67
CA TYR A 177 24.18 -16.67 -7.29
C TYR A 177 23.52 -15.50 -6.56
N VAL A 178 23.95 -15.30 -5.32
CA VAL A 178 23.43 -14.27 -4.43
C VAL A 178 24.51 -13.22 -4.25
N GLY A 179 24.20 -11.98 -4.61
CA GLY A 179 25.10 -10.83 -4.49
C GLY A 179 24.45 -9.71 -3.71
N GLY A 180 25.24 -9.02 -2.90
CA GLY A 180 24.71 -7.94 -2.08
C GLY A 180 25.77 -7.37 -1.16
N GLU A 181 25.28 -6.94 -0.01
CA GLU A 181 26.04 -6.39 1.10
C GLU A 181 25.77 -7.23 2.36
N PHE A 182 26.43 -8.37 2.44
CA PHE A 182 26.17 -9.35 3.50
C PHE A 182 27.41 -10.15 3.85
N ARG A 183 27.33 -10.92 4.95
CA ARG A 183 28.34 -11.91 5.33
C ARG A 183 27.73 -13.28 5.53
N ASN A 184 28.48 -14.30 5.15
CA ASN A 184 28.17 -15.70 5.43
C ASN A 184 29.45 -16.42 5.83
N ALA A 185 29.60 -16.74 7.13
CA ALA A 185 30.77 -17.42 7.69
C ALA A 185 32.13 -16.81 7.22
N GLU A 186 32.71 -17.36 6.16
CA GLU A 186 34.00 -16.99 5.58
C GLU A 186 33.90 -16.23 4.25
N SER A 187 32.69 -16.02 3.70
CA SER A 187 32.45 -15.28 2.46
C SER A 187 31.78 -13.92 2.70
N THR A 188 32.12 -12.95 1.87
CA THR A 188 31.61 -11.58 1.93
C THR A 188 30.96 -11.15 0.62
N ASN A 189 29.79 -10.52 0.67
CA ASN A 189 29.08 -9.88 -0.45
C ASN A 189 28.64 -10.77 -1.64
N ALA A 190 29.12 -12.01 -1.75
CA ALA A 190 28.66 -12.99 -2.72
C ALA A 190 28.73 -14.42 -2.17
N VAL A 191 27.69 -15.22 -2.45
CA VAL A 191 27.61 -16.66 -2.17
C VAL A 191 26.78 -17.36 -3.24
N ILE A 192 26.75 -18.69 -3.19
CA ILE A 192 25.81 -19.50 -3.96
C ILE A 192 24.81 -20.19 -3.03
N TRP A 193 23.58 -20.35 -3.48
CA TRP A 193 22.54 -21.10 -2.81
C TRP A 193 22.01 -22.20 -3.73
N SER A 194 21.69 -23.37 -3.18
CA SER A 194 20.87 -24.35 -3.88
C SER A 194 19.80 -24.94 -2.96
N PRO A 195 18.65 -25.41 -3.50
CA PRO A 195 17.62 -26.06 -2.69
C PRO A 195 18.11 -27.30 -1.93
N LYS A 196 19.19 -27.95 -2.39
CA LYS A 196 19.72 -29.19 -1.81
C LYS A 196 20.80 -28.95 -0.76
N SER A 197 21.69 -27.98 -1.00
CA SER A 197 22.88 -27.73 -0.18
C SER A 197 22.75 -26.52 0.74
N GLY A 198 21.72 -25.69 0.56
CA GLY A 198 21.65 -24.39 1.22
C GLY A 198 22.73 -23.44 0.70
N LEU A 199 23.11 -22.47 1.54
CA LEU A 199 24.16 -21.50 1.23
C LEU A 199 25.55 -22.15 1.25
N SER A 200 26.40 -21.77 0.30
CA SER A 200 27.80 -22.19 0.23
C SER A 200 28.69 -21.09 -0.36
N ASN A 201 29.96 -21.12 0.01
CA ASN A 201 30.92 -20.11 -0.40
C ASN A 201 31.36 -20.31 -1.85
N LEU A 202 31.62 -19.19 -2.53
CA LEU A 202 32.35 -19.20 -3.79
C LEU A 202 33.84 -19.53 -3.53
N PRO A 203 34.59 -20.09 -4.49
CA PRO A 203 35.99 -20.50 -4.27
C PRO A 203 36.95 -19.34 -3.98
N PHE A 204 36.49 -18.10 -4.14
CA PHE A 204 37.23 -16.87 -3.84
C PHE A 204 36.70 -16.10 -2.61
N SER A 205 35.76 -16.69 -1.85
CA SER A 205 35.18 -16.10 -0.63
C SER A 205 34.50 -14.73 -0.84
N GLY A 206 33.98 -14.51 -2.05
CA GLY A 206 33.21 -13.32 -2.41
C GLY A 206 34.05 -12.07 -2.69
N PHE A 207 33.57 -10.89 -2.32
CA PHE A 207 34.17 -9.60 -2.71
C PHE A 207 34.37 -8.69 -1.51
N ASN A 208 35.39 -7.84 -1.57
CA ASN A 208 35.67 -6.88 -0.51
C ASN A 208 34.73 -5.66 -0.47
N GLY A 209 33.75 -5.59 -1.38
CA GLY A 209 32.70 -4.59 -1.40
C GLY A 209 31.40 -5.13 -2.03
N PRO A 210 30.31 -4.37 -1.97
CA PRO A 210 28.98 -4.86 -2.29
C PRO A 210 28.81 -5.19 -3.78
N VAL A 211 28.05 -6.24 -4.06
CA VAL A 211 27.61 -6.62 -5.40
C VAL A 211 26.20 -6.05 -5.63
N THR A 212 25.98 -5.42 -6.77
CA THR A 212 24.72 -4.75 -7.14
C THR A 212 24.07 -5.36 -8.37
N SER A 213 24.81 -6.13 -9.17
CA SER A 213 24.29 -6.77 -10.38
C SER A 213 25.02 -8.08 -10.67
N ILE A 214 24.27 -9.09 -11.10
CA ILE A 214 24.80 -10.39 -11.53
C ILE A 214 24.10 -10.76 -12.82
N VAL A 215 24.86 -11.09 -13.86
CA VAL A 215 24.31 -11.54 -15.15
C VAL A 215 25.07 -12.75 -15.71
N PRO A 216 24.39 -13.66 -16.44
CA PRO A 216 25.05 -14.76 -17.12
C PRO A 216 25.87 -14.29 -18.33
N ALA A 217 26.93 -15.03 -18.67
CA ALA A 217 27.68 -14.90 -19.92
C ALA A 217 27.47 -16.13 -20.84
N LYS A 218 27.88 -16.01 -22.12
CA LYS A 218 27.51 -16.94 -23.21
C LYS A 218 28.04 -18.38 -23.11
N ASP A 219 28.90 -18.68 -22.15
CA ASP A 219 29.56 -19.97 -21.96
C ASP A 219 29.39 -20.54 -20.55
N GLY A 220 28.38 -20.08 -19.81
CA GLY A 220 28.13 -20.50 -18.43
C GLY A 220 29.00 -19.78 -17.41
N ARG A 221 29.83 -18.81 -17.83
CA ARG A 221 30.46 -17.85 -16.92
C ARG A 221 29.42 -16.90 -16.31
N VAL A 222 29.77 -16.30 -15.18
CA VAL A 222 28.92 -15.37 -14.42
C VAL A 222 29.66 -14.06 -14.23
N VAL A 223 28.99 -12.94 -14.53
CA VAL A 223 29.57 -11.60 -14.39
C VAL A 223 28.97 -10.92 -13.17
N PHE A 224 29.84 -10.46 -12.28
CA PHE A 224 29.50 -9.68 -11.10
C PHE A 224 29.83 -8.21 -11.35
N GLY A 225 28.88 -7.32 -11.05
CA GLY A 225 29.04 -5.88 -11.02
C GLY A 225 28.78 -5.33 -9.63
N GLY A 226 29.60 -4.39 -9.17
CA GLY A 226 29.43 -3.78 -7.85
C GLY A 226 30.43 -2.67 -7.56
N SER A 227 30.71 -2.50 -6.27
CA SER A 227 31.68 -1.54 -5.73
C SER A 227 32.79 -2.29 -5.00
N PHE A 228 33.63 -3.02 -5.73
CA PHE A 228 34.73 -3.82 -5.19
C PHE A 228 35.99 -3.68 -6.06
N ASP A 229 37.16 -3.83 -5.44
CA ASP A 229 38.46 -3.80 -6.12
C ASP A 229 39.32 -5.06 -5.88
N GLY A 230 38.76 -6.02 -5.13
CA GLY A 230 39.42 -7.28 -4.79
C GLY A 230 38.46 -8.37 -4.32
N LEU A 231 39.01 -9.57 -4.18
CA LEU A 231 38.29 -10.77 -3.73
C LEU A 231 38.30 -10.89 -2.20
N GLY A 232 37.34 -11.62 -1.63
CA GLY A 232 37.09 -11.68 -0.19
C GLY A 232 38.09 -12.51 0.64
N ASN A 233 39.02 -13.25 0.01
CA ASN A 233 39.99 -14.09 0.71
C ASN A 233 41.19 -13.32 1.33
N THR A 234 41.15 -11.99 1.38
CA THR A 234 42.22 -11.17 1.98
C THR A 234 41.67 -10.27 3.06
N THR A 235 41.58 -10.74 4.30
CA THR A 235 41.37 -9.84 5.46
C THR A 235 42.21 -10.31 6.64
N SER A 236 43.37 -9.71 6.82
CA SER A 236 44.08 -9.75 8.10
C SER A 236 44.76 -8.41 8.31
N PRO A 237 44.53 -7.74 9.46
CA PRO A 237 45.18 -6.47 9.71
C PRO A 237 46.69 -6.67 9.91
N GLU A 238 47.50 -5.74 9.38
CA GLU A 238 48.96 -5.74 9.56
C GLU A 238 49.33 -5.68 11.06
N ARG A 239 48.48 -5.02 11.86
CA ARG A 239 48.53 -4.98 13.31
C ARG A 239 47.28 -5.65 13.90
N LYS A 240 47.46 -6.80 14.55
CA LYS A 240 46.40 -7.55 15.24
C LYS A 240 46.17 -7.05 16.68
N ASP A 241 45.11 -7.50 17.31
CA ASP A 241 44.69 -7.25 18.70
C ASP A 241 44.57 -5.76 19.05
N GLN A 242 43.85 -5.00 18.20
CA GLN A 242 43.84 -3.54 18.22
C GLN A 242 42.96 -2.92 19.31
N GLN A 243 41.82 -3.55 19.64
CA GLN A 243 40.85 -3.02 20.61
C GLN A 243 40.83 -3.83 21.90
N ILE A 244 40.86 -3.15 23.04
CA ILE A 244 40.68 -3.77 24.37
C ILE A 244 39.18 -3.91 24.64
N ILE A 245 38.74 -5.12 24.98
CA ILE A 245 37.37 -5.40 25.40
C ILE A 245 37.18 -4.87 26.83
N ASN A 246 36.12 -4.11 27.05
CA ASN A 246 35.86 -3.43 28.31
C ASN A 246 35.34 -4.40 29.37
N LEU A 247 36.24 -4.83 30.26
CA LEU A 247 35.92 -5.58 31.47
C LEU A 247 35.53 -4.66 32.65
N TYR A 248 35.77 -3.34 32.55
CA TYR A 248 35.51 -2.39 33.62
C TYR A 248 34.02 -2.21 33.91
N THR A 249 33.12 -2.41 32.95
CA THR A 249 31.66 -2.37 33.19
C THR A 249 31.04 -3.75 33.32
N ALA A 250 31.83 -4.83 33.25
CA ALA A 250 31.36 -6.20 33.37
C ALA A 250 30.93 -6.54 34.81
N GLU A 251 29.93 -7.42 34.93
CA GLU A 251 29.57 -8.06 36.19
C GLU A 251 30.56 -9.18 36.50
N ILE A 252 31.25 -9.08 37.64
CA ILE A 252 32.30 -10.03 38.01
C ILE A 252 31.79 -10.96 39.12
N SER A 253 32.00 -12.26 38.92
CA SER A 253 31.68 -13.31 39.90
C SER A 253 32.87 -14.23 40.11
N VAL A 254 32.98 -14.79 41.31
CA VAL A 254 34.11 -15.66 41.69
C VAL A 254 33.65 -16.89 42.47
N GLY A 255 34.38 -17.99 42.28
CA GLY A 255 34.07 -19.28 42.90
C GLY A 255 34.76 -19.59 44.22
N SER A 256 35.68 -18.73 44.70
CA SER A 256 36.46 -18.91 45.94
C SER A 256 37.41 -17.72 46.18
N GLY A 257 36.95 -16.63 46.80
CA GLY A 257 37.77 -15.43 47.05
C GLY A 257 38.51 -15.48 48.39
N SER A 258 39.74 -14.96 48.45
CA SER A 258 40.49 -14.85 49.70
C SER A 258 39.73 -14.04 50.75
N THR A 259 39.90 -14.37 52.03
CA THR A 259 39.39 -13.58 53.17
C THR A 259 40.46 -12.63 53.74
N ALA A 260 41.65 -12.61 53.15
CA ALA A 260 42.72 -11.71 53.53
C ALA A 260 42.40 -10.28 53.05
N GLY A 261 42.36 -9.32 54.00
CA GLY A 261 41.91 -7.96 53.74
C GLY A 261 42.66 -7.28 52.59
N GLY A 262 41.92 -6.85 51.56
CA GLY A 262 42.45 -6.16 50.39
C GLY A 262 42.86 -7.06 49.23
N PHE A 263 42.63 -8.38 49.31
CA PHE A 263 42.86 -9.34 48.22
C PHE A 263 41.58 -10.05 47.74
N ASP A 264 40.44 -9.67 48.32
CA ASP A 264 39.12 -10.25 48.12
C ASP A 264 38.37 -9.63 46.94
N ASP A 265 38.69 -8.39 46.55
CA ASP A 265 38.05 -7.69 45.44
C ASP A 265 38.52 -8.22 44.06
N PRO A 266 37.67 -8.93 43.31
CA PRO A 266 38.02 -9.48 42.01
C PRO A 266 38.12 -8.44 40.89
N ARG A 267 37.74 -7.17 41.15
CA ARG A 267 37.87 -6.07 40.18
C ARG A 267 39.22 -5.38 40.24
N SER A 268 40.02 -5.65 41.28
CA SER A 268 41.37 -5.08 41.46
C SER A 268 42.39 -5.46 40.36
N ILE A 269 42.03 -6.40 39.48
CA ILE A 269 42.86 -6.93 38.39
C ILE A 269 42.40 -6.48 36.99
N ILE A 270 41.46 -5.54 36.92
CA ILE A 270 40.99 -4.91 35.67
C ILE A 270 41.73 -3.59 35.50
N CYS A 271 42.16 -3.26 34.26
CA CYS A 271 43.07 -2.13 33.98
C CYS A 271 44.34 -2.15 34.86
N PRO A 272 45.18 -3.20 34.76
CA PRO A 272 46.29 -3.36 35.67
C PRO A 272 47.35 -2.28 35.42
N THR A 273 47.90 -1.71 36.50
CA THR A 273 49.10 -0.88 36.38
C THR A 273 50.33 -1.79 36.36
N ASP A 274 51.19 -1.66 35.35
CA ASP A 274 52.32 -2.56 35.16
C ASP A 274 53.24 -2.64 36.39
N GLY A 275 53.57 -3.87 36.78
CA GLY A 275 54.57 -4.18 37.81
C GLY A 275 54.15 -3.93 39.26
N GLN A 276 52.86 -3.69 39.54
CA GLN A 276 52.38 -3.46 40.91
C GLN A 276 51.58 -4.66 41.45
N SER A 277 51.98 -5.15 42.62
CA SER A 277 51.29 -6.21 43.38
C SER A 277 51.02 -5.73 44.81
N GLY A 278 49.94 -6.18 45.43
CA GLY A 278 49.58 -5.84 46.81
C GLY A 278 48.08 -5.59 47.02
N PRO A 279 47.65 -5.22 48.25
CA PRO A 279 46.26 -4.98 48.57
C PRO A 279 45.63 -3.94 47.62
N GLY A 280 44.46 -4.25 47.06
CA GLY A 280 43.73 -3.42 46.10
C GLY A 280 44.26 -3.47 44.66
N LYS A 281 45.32 -4.26 44.38
CA LYS A 281 45.92 -4.45 43.04
C LYS A 281 46.13 -5.93 42.71
N THR A 282 45.59 -6.81 43.52
CA THR A 282 45.81 -8.25 43.42
C THR A 282 44.58 -8.96 43.93
N TRP A 283 44.11 -9.95 43.17
CA TRP A 283 43.03 -10.83 43.57
C TRP A 283 43.59 -12.21 43.86
N LEU A 284 43.27 -12.77 45.03
CA LEU A 284 43.71 -14.08 45.46
C LEU A 284 42.53 -15.02 45.67
N LEU A 285 42.76 -16.30 45.40
CA LEU A 285 41.86 -17.37 45.79
C LEU A 285 41.97 -17.68 47.27
N THR A 286 40.95 -18.35 47.82
CA THR A 286 41.03 -18.96 49.15
C THR A 286 42.20 -19.95 49.21
N ASP A 287 42.92 -19.95 50.32
CA ASP A 287 44.05 -20.85 50.54
C ASP A 287 43.66 -22.32 50.35
N ASN A 288 44.49 -23.02 49.60
CA ASN A 288 44.37 -24.45 49.30
C ASN A 288 43.05 -24.85 48.61
N ALA A 289 42.37 -23.92 47.95
CA ALA A 289 41.13 -24.20 47.22
C ALA A 289 41.21 -23.77 45.75
N PRO A 290 40.65 -24.55 44.82
CA PRO A 290 40.42 -24.08 43.45
C PRO A 290 39.33 -23.00 43.44
N GLY A 291 39.24 -22.27 42.34
CA GLY A 291 38.18 -21.30 42.14
C GLY A 291 38.16 -20.78 40.71
N TYR A 292 37.25 -19.85 40.45
CA TYR A 292 37.11 -19.22 39.15
C TYR A 292 36.94 -17.72 39.28
N TRP A 293 37.25 -17.03 38.18
CA TRP A 293 36.92 -15.64 37.93
C TRP A 293 36.09 -15.58 36.64
N ARG A 294 34.91 -14.98 36.70
CA ARG A 294 33.96 -14.91 35.58
C ARG A 294 33.52 -13.48 35.35
N ALA A 295 33.51 -13.07 34.08
CA ALA A 295 32.97 -11.79 33.65
C ALA A 295 31.74 -12.01 32.77
N ASN A 296 30.63 -11.34 33.10
CA ASN A 296 29.46 -11.23 32.25
C ASN A 296 29.39 -9.80 31.70
N LEU A 297 29.27 -9.66 30.38
CA LEU A 297 29.21 -8.38 29.70
C LEU A 297 27.81 -8.17 29.11
N HIS A 298 27.38 -6.90 29.04
CA HIS A 298 26.11 -6.50 28.43
C HIS A 298 26.17 -6.41 26.89
N TYR A 299 27.18 -7.05 26.28
CA TYR A 299 27.40 -7.09 24.84
C TYR A 299 28.20 -8.33 24.44
N GLY A 300 27.99 -8.78 23.20
CA GLY A 300 28.78 -9.82 22.57
C GLY A 300 30.08 -9.29 21.96
N PHE A 301 31.17 -10.04 22.13
CA PHE A 301 32.52 -9.76 21.64
C PHE A 301 33.16 -11.03 21.04
N ARG A 302 34.25 -10.85 20.27
CA ARG A 302 35.01 -11.95 19.65
C ARG A 302 36.50 -11.80 19.99
N PRO A 303 37.03 -12.55 20.97
CA PRO A 303 38.39 -12.32 21.43
C PRO A 303 39.43 -12.98 20.53
N THR A 304 40.51 -12.26 20.26
CA THR A 304 41.67 -12.72 19.47
C THR A 304 42.90 -12.98 20.35
N LYS A 305 43.00 -12.26 21.48
CA LYS A 305 44.06 -12.45 22.48
C LYS A 305 43.56 -12.24 23.91
N LEU A 306 44.05 -13.08 24.82
CA LEU A 306 43.94 -12.95 26.27
C LEU A 306 45.32 -12.67 26.86
N ARG A 307 45.45 -11.59 27.63
CA ARG A 307 46.65 -11.27 28.41
C ARG A 307 46.36 -11.49 29.89
N ILE A 308 47.16 -12.35 30.51
CA ILE A 308 47.09 -12.63 31.95
C ILE A 308 48.39 -12.19 32.62
N ARG A 309 48.26 -11.45 33.72
CA ARG A 309 49.34 -11.18 34.67
C ARG A 309 49.14 -12.06 35.91
N ASN A 310 50.06 -12.99 36.11
CA ASN A 310 50.07 -13.91 37.23
C ASN A 310 50.46 -13.18 38.53
N VAL A 311 49.89 -13.60 39.66
CA VAL A 311 50.42 -13.16 40.96
C VAL A 311 51.74 -13.87 41.22
N VAL A 312 52.75 -13.12 41.65
CA VAL A 312 54.03 -13.65 42.12
C VAL A 312 54.37 -12.92 43.41
N MET A 313 53.76 -13.37 44.51
CA MET A 313 53.82 -12.72 45.82
C MET A 313 53.74 -13.78 46.92
N ASP A 314 54.62 -13.73 47.92
CA ASP A 314 54.64 -14.66 49.07
C ASP A 314 54.60 -16.15 48.68
N GLY A 315 55.22 -16.50 47.55
CA GLY A 315 55.24 -17.86 46.99
C GLY A 315 53.93 -18.32 46.33
N ARG A 316 52.90 -17.46 46.28
CA ARG A 316 51.60 -17.70 45.62
C ARG A 316 51.67 -17.37 44.13
N GLY A 317 50.93 -18.12 43.33
CA GLY A 317 50.81 -17.92 41.89
C GLY A 317 49.88 -18.92 41.23
N THR A 318 49.25 -18.59 40.12
CA THR A 318 48.49 -19.55 39.31
C THR A 318 49.44 -20.39 38.47
N LYS A 319 49.25 -21.71 38.44
CA LYS A 319 50.08 -22.64 37.65
C LYS A 319 49.38 -23.12 36.39
N LYS A 320 48.08 -23.45 36.48
CA LYS A 320 47.25 -23.83 35.34
C LYS A 320 45.88 -23.20 35.43
N PHE A 321 45.42 -22.65 34.30
CA PHE A 321 44.07 -22.15 34.15
C PHE A 321 43.36 -22.77 32.94
N ARG A 322 42.04 -22.65 32.93
CA ARG A 322 41.16 -23.01 31.81
C ARG A 322 40.31 -21.81 31.43
N PHE A 323 40.16 -21.57 30.12
CA PHE A 323 39.23 -20.59 29.57
C PHE A 323 37.97 -21.30 29.06
N THR A 324 36.80 -20.84 29.51
CA THR A 324 35.50 -21.33 29.06
C THR A 324 34.70 -20.17 28.48
N ALA A 325 34.28 -20.29 27.22
CA ALA A 325 33.39 -19.34 26.57
C ALA A 325 31.94 -19.62 26.99
N LEU A 326 31.18 -18.57 27.30
CA LEU A 326 29.77 -18.66 27.71
C LEU A 326 28.89 -17.80 26.78
N PRO A 327 27.66 -18.24 26.47
CA PRO A 327 26.91 -19.34 27.11
C PRO A 327 27.23 -20.75 26.61
N ASP A 328 27.97 -20.90 25.51
CA ASP A 328 28.19 -22.19 24.84
C ASP A 328 28.84 -23.27 25.72
N GLY A 329 29.59 -22.86 26.75
CA GLY A 329 30.30 -23.77 27.67
C GLY A 329 31.52 -24.45 27.04
N GLY A 330 31.91 -24.03 25.83
CA GLY A 330 33.04 -24.57 25.09
C GLY A 330 34.39 -24.15 25.68
N ILE A 331 35.36 -25.07 25.65
CA ILE A 331 36.76 -24.78 25.97
C ILE A 331 37.43 -24.31 24.67
N LEU A 332 38.02 -23.11 24.69
CA LEU A 332 38.69 -22.56 23.51
C LEU A 332 40.17 -22.95 23.45
N ASN A 333 40.62 -23.35 22.27
CA ASN A 333 42.02 -23.62 22.00
C ASN A 333 42.79 -22.32 21.86
N MET A 334 43.92 -22.24 22.56
CA MET A 334 44.81 -21.09 22.54
C MET A 334 46.24 -21.50 22.21
N THR A 335 47.06 -20.52 21.84
CA THR A 335 48.52 -20.68 21.69
C THR A 335 49.22 -19.58 22.48
N TYR A 336 50.38 -19.89 23.04
CA TYR A 336 51.26 -18.89 23.65
C TYR A 336 52.67 -19.02 23.10
N VAL A 337 53.46 -17.95 23.18
CA VAL A 337 54.88 -18.00 22.78
C VAL A 337 55.72 -18.41 23.97
N ASP A 338 56.47 -19.50 23.83
CA ASP A 338 57.43 -19.92 24.85
C ASP A 338 58.61 -18.94 24.89
N PRO A 339 58.89 -18.28 26.04
CA PRO A 339 59.89 -17.23 26.11
C PRO A 339 61.34 -17.73 25.95
N GLU A 340 61.61 -19.02 26.13
CA GLU A 340 62.95 -19.59 25.97
C GLU A 340 63.23 -20.02 24.53
N SER A 341 62.29 -20.70 23.87
CA SER A 341 62.44 -21.19 22.50
C SER A 341 61.91 -20.26 21.41
N GLY A 342 61.05 -19.30 21.76
CA GLY A 342 60.33 -18.45 20.82
C GLY A 342 59.24 -19.17 20.01
N GLN A 343 58.98 -20.45 20.28
CA GLN A 343 57.99 -21.25 19.54
C GLN A 343 56.57 -21.01 20.06
N LYS A 344 55.59 -21.09 19.16
CA LYS A 344 54.16 -21.09 19.51
C LYS A 344 53.75 -22.47 20.03
N ILE A 345 53.31 -22.54 21.27
CA ILE A 345 52.87 -23.77 21.93
C ILE A 345 51.35 -23.75 22.11
N PRO A 346 50.61 -24.79 21.66
CA PRO A 346 49.16 -24.88 21.89
C PRO A 346 48.83 -25.26 23.34
N CYS A 347 47.72 -24.74 23.86
CA CYS A 347 47.12 -25.16 25.12
C CYS A 347 45.59 -25.04 25.06
N ASP A 348 44.90 -25.91 25.80
CA ASP A 348 43.43 -26.03 25.79
C ASP A 348 42.85 -25.96 27.21
N ALA A 349 42.54 -27.09 27.84
CA ALA A 349 41.93 -27.19 29.16
C ALA A 349 42.89 -26.90 30.32
N ARG A 350 44.20 -26.79 30.04
CA ARG A 350 45.27 -26.65 31.05
C ARG A 350 46.39 -25.73 30.58
N CYS A 351 46.09 -24.46 30.37
CA CYS A 351 47.08 -23.46 29.95
C CYS A 351 48.03 -23.08 31.10
N PRO A 352 49.36 -23.16 30.91
CA PRO A 352 50.33 -22.95 31.99
C PRO A 352 50.63 -21.47 32.24
N LEU A 353 50.89 -21.13 33.50
CA LEU A 353 51.43 -19.83 33.94
C LEU A 353 52.71 -20.04 34.77
N SER A 354 53.62 -19.06 34.72
CA SER A 354 54.95 -19.13 35.33
C SER A 354 54.93 -18.41 36.68
N ASN A 355 55.70 -18.91 37.64
CA ASN A 355 55.95 -18.25 38.91
C ASN A 355 57.23 -17.39 38.92
N ASP A 356 57.91 -17.28 37.77
CA ASP A 356 59.05 -16.39 37.61
C ASP A 356 58.55 -14.95 37.37
N PRO A 357 58.93 -13.95 38.19
CA PRO A 357 58.58 -12.55 37.99
C PRO A 357 58.87 -12.05 36.56
N LYS A 358 59.92 -12.56 35.90
CA LYS A 358 60.28 -12.20 34.52
C LYS A 358 59.21 -12.59 33.50
N TYR A 359 58.45 -13.64 33.78
CA TYR A 359 57.42 -14.20 32.89
C TYR A 359 56.02 -14.16 33.52
N ALA A 360 55.81 -13.21 34.45
CA ALA A 360 54.55 -13.04 35.15
C ALA A 360 53.42 -12.58 34.21
N THR A 361 53.74 -11.84 33.14
CA THR A 361 52.78 -11.46 32.09
C THR A 361 52.89 -12.42 30.92
N ARG A 362 51.75 -12.89 30.40
CA ARG A 362 51.71 -13.74 29.21
C ARG A 362 50.49 -13.49 28.35
N ASP A 363 50.72 -13.55 27.05
CA ASP A 363 49.70 -13.43 26.02
C ASP A 363 49.35 -14.82 25.46
N PHE A 364 48.07 -15.08 25.31
CA PHE A 364 47.48 -16.26 24.71
C PHE A 364 46.64 -15.83 23.51
N SER A 365 46.96 -16.32 22.31
CA SER A 365 46.18 -16.07 21.09
C SER A 365 45.17 -17.19 20.87
N PHE A 366 43.92 -16.85 20.58
CA PHE A 366 42.88 -17.83 20.28
C PHE A 366 43.08 -18.44 18.89
N VAL A 367 42.83 -19.75 18.76
CA VAL A 367 42.95 -20.47 17.48
C VAL A 367 41.66 -20.33 16.65
N ASN A 368 40.51 -20.38 17.32
CA ASN A 368 39.20 -20.16 16.72
C ASN A 368 38.58 -18.93 17.39
N GLU A 369 38.12 -17.99 16.58
CA GLU A 369 37.44 -16.77 17.06
C GLU A 369 35.94 -17.04 17.18
N VAL A 370 35.50 -17.31 18.41
CA VAL A 370 34.08 -17.60 18.71
C VAL A 370 33.47 -16.39 19.42
N GLY A 371 32.28 -15.97 18.99
CA GLY A 371 31.54 -14.90 19.66
C GLY A 371 31.00 -15.34 21.01
N MET A 372 31.10 -14.48 22.02
CA MET A 372 30.64 -14.75 23.39
C MET A 372 30.21 -13.46 24.07
N SER A 373 29.39 -13.56 25.13
CA SER A 373 29.00 -12.43 25.99
C SER A 373 29.50 -12.59 27.43
N SER A 374 30.05 -13.76 27.75
CA SER A 374 30.61 -14.06 29.06
C SER A 374 31.76 -15.05 28.92
N PHE A 375 32.70 -15.03 29.86
CA PHE A 375 33.76 -16.03 29.94
C PHE A 375 34.15 -16.31 31.38
N GLN A 376 34.76 -17.49 31.57
CA GLN A 376 35.25 -17.92 32.86
C GLN A 376 36.71 -18.37 32.76
N LEU A 377 37.53 -17.88 33.68
CA LEU A 377 38.87 -18.39 33.97
C LEU A 377 38.80 -19.28 35.22
N GLU A 378 39.11 -20.55 35.08
CA GLU A 378 39.17 -21.47 36.21
C GLU A 378 40.61 -21.80 36.56
N VAL A 379 40.94 -21.73 37.84
CA VAL A 379 42.26 -22.08 38.37
C VAL A 379 42.19 -23.47 38.99
N SER A 380 42.94 -24.39 38.39
CA SER A 380 42.96 -25.81 38.79
C SER A 380 44.24 -26.22 39.51
N GLU A 381 45.36 -25.53 39.27
CA GLU A 381 46.63 -25.72 39.98
C GLU A 381 47.27 -24.36 40.29
N TRP A 382 47.92 -24.24 41.45
CA TRP A 382 48.63 -23.04 41.91
C TRP A 382 49.97 -23.37 42.56
N TYR A 383 50.81 -22.35 42.71
CA TYR A 383 52.04 -22.33 43.49
C TYR A 383 51.74 -21.84 44.92
N GLY A 384 52.47 -22.36 45.90
CA GLY A 384 52.33 -21.95 47.30
C GLY A 384 50.94 -22.26 47.90
N GLN A 385 50.45 -21.34 48.73
CA GLN A 385 49.20 -21.52 49.49
C GLN A 385 47.93 -21.26 48.67
N GLY A 386 48.00 -20.60 47.51
CA GLY A 386 46.82 -20.29 46.71
C GLY A 386 47.17 -19.63 45.38
N GLY A 387 46.23 -19.68 44.42
CA GLY A 387 46.35 -18.99 43.13
C GLY A 387 45.82 -17.56 43.18
N GLY A 388 45.96 -16.86 42.06
CA GLY A 388 45.47 -15.48 41.92
C GLY A 388 46.02 -14.81 40.67
N PHE A 389 45.59 -13.58 40.46
CA PHE A 389 45.99 -12.75 39.33
C PHE A 389 46.28 -11.33 39.79
N THR A 390 47.10 -10.62 39.01
CA THR A 390 47.33 -9.18 39.13
C THR A 390 46.78 -8.42 37.94
N GLY A 391 46.35 -9.14 36.88
CA GLY A 391 45.80 -8.50 35.69
C GLY A 391 45.15 -9.44 34.69
N ILE A 392 44.02 -9.02 34.12
CA ILE A 392 43.34 -9.69 33.00
C ILE A 392 42.96 -8.63 31.96
N GLU A 393 43.35 -8.84 30.71
CA GLU A 393 42.95 -8.02 29.56
C GLU A 393 42.58 -8.92 28.38
N LEU A 394 41.57 -8.51 27.62
CA LEU A 394 41.05 -9.25 26.47
C LEU A 394 41.00 -8.31 25.26
N PHE A 395 41.36 -8.82 24.08
CA PHE A 395 41.53 -8.02 22.87
C PHE A 395 40.75 -8.61 21.70
N GLN A 396 40.42 -7.76 20.74
CA GLN A 396 39.82 -8.12 19.45
C GLN A 396 40.43 -7.32 18.29
N ASP A 397 40.29 -7.83 17.06
CA ASP A 397 40.84 -7.22 15.84
C ASP A 397 39.94 -6.10 15.28
N ASP A 398 38.63 -6.35 15.17
CA ASP A 398 37.65 -5.38 14.69
C ASP A 398 37.44 -4.27 15.73
N ILE A 399 37.32 -3.01 15.30
CA ILE A 399 36.97 -1.90 16.19
C ILE A 399 35.45 -1.77 16.27
N TYR A 400 34.87 -1.93 17.46
CA TYR A 400 33.46 -1.66 17.74
C TYR A 400 33.30 -0.38 18.55
N ALA A 401 32.40 0.50 18.11
CA ALA A 401 32.02 1.70 18.84
C ALA A 401 30.51 1.67 19.11
N TYR A 402 30.14 1.73 20.39
CA TYR A 402 28.78 1.59 20.90
C TYR A 402 28.17 2.94 21.20
N ALA A 403 26.86 3.05 20.96
CA ALA A 403 26.06 4.20 21.31
C ALA A 403 25.94 4.38 22.84
N VAL A 404 25.92 3.26 23.58
CA VAL A 404 26.01 3.25 25.04
C VAL A 404 27.48 3.33 25.46
N ASN A 405 27.90 4.46 26.03
CA ASN A 405 29.31 4.72 26.36
C ASN A 405 29.93 3.70 27.32
N ASP A 406 29.14 3.12 28.22
CA ASP A 406 29.63 2.12 29.18
C ASP A 406 30.09 0.81 28.52
N LEU A 407 29.76 0.59 27.24
CA LEU A 407 30.18 -0.59 26.48
C LEU A 407 31.48 -0.35 25.67
N ASN A 408 31.90 0.91 25.48
CA ASN A 408 33.14 1.28 24.80
C ASN A 408 34.37 0.95 25.66
N GLU A 409 35.59 1.23 25.17
CA GLU A 409 36.83 0.83 25.84
C GLU A 409 36.94 1.33 27.30
N PRO A 410 37.66 0.61 28.18
CA PRO A 410 37.68 0.91 29.60
C PRO A 410 38.32 2.27 29.91
N THR A 411 37.61 3.11 30.67
CA THR A 411 38.06 4.46 31.05
C THR A 411 39.34 4.47 31.90
N CYS A 412 39.63 3.36 32.58
CA CYS A 412 40.84 3.20 33.40
C CYS A 412 42.12 2.87 32.62
N ALA A 413 42.04 2.53 31.32
CA ALA A 413 43.20 2.10 30.55
C ALA A 413 44.02 3.26 29.92
N GLY A 414 43.61 4.52 30.12
CA GLY A 414 44.36 5.69 29.65
C GLY A 414 44.44 5.80 28.12
N ILE A 415 43.41 5.34 27.41
CA ILE A 415 43.36 5.29 25.94
C ILE A 415 43.13 6.71 25.38
N PRO A 416 44.07 7.28 24.59
CA PRO A 416 44.00 8.70 24.20
C PRO A 416 42.78 9.08 23.34
N PHE A 417 42.33 8.18 22.47
CA PHE A 417 41.24 8.42 21.53
C PHE A 417 40.18 7.30 21.59
N ALA A 418 39.83 6.86 22.80
CA ALA A 418 38.81 5.83 23.03
C ALA A 418 37.51 6.12 22.28
N SER A 419 36.77 5.06 21.94
CA SER A 419 35.48 5.16 21.27
C SER A 419 34.49 5.85 22.20
N THR A 420 33.75 6.83 21.67
CA THR A 420 32.80 7.63 22.45
C THR A 420 31.56 7.94 21.65
N ALA A 421 30.42 8.03 22.32
CA ALA A 421 29.16 8.49 21.77
C ALA A 421 28.69 9.78 22.47
N THR A 422 28.13 10.70 21.69
CA THR A 422 27.49 11.92 22.16
C THR A 422 26.04 11.93 21.70
N MET A 423 25.12 12.33 22.58
CA MET A 423 23.68 12.18 22.37
C MET A 423 22.99 13.53 22.51
N THR A 424 22.08 13.83 21.59
CA THR A 424 21.17 14.98 21.65
C THR A 424 19.74 14.45 21.71
N GLY A 425 18.93 14.94 22.64
CA GLY A 425 17.58 14.43 22.92
C GLY A 425 17.49 13.60 24.20
N GLU A 426 16.28 13.16 24.54
CA GLU A 426 16.00 12.32 25.71
C GLU A 426 16.14 10.85 25.36
N TRP A 427 17.24 10.21 25.76
CA TRP A 427 17.54 8.82 25.44
C TRP A 427 17.54 7.93 26.67
N LYS A 428 17.12 6.67 26.50
CA LYS A 428 17.16 5.64 27.53
C LYS A 428 17.96 4.43 27.05
N VAL A 429 18.68 3.78 27.97
CA VAL A 429 19.35 2.51 27.70
C VAL A 429 18.33 1.38 27.81
N GLN A 430 18.23 0.57 26.77
CA GLN A 430 17.43 -0.64 26.70
C GLN A 430 18.37 -1.85 26.81
N PRO A 431 18.06 -2.85 27.67
CA PRO A 431 18.79 -4.10 27.71
C PRO A 431 18.81 -4.80 26.36
N SER A 432 19.86 -5.58 26.10
CA SER A 432 20.05 -6.28 24.82
C SER A 432 18.91 -7.21 24.46
N HIS A 433 18.24 -7.85 25.44
CA HIS A 433 17.28 -8.94 25.21
C HIS A 433 17.89 -10.03 24.32
N GLU A 434 17.30 -10.30 23.15
CA GLU A 434 17.82 -11.21 22.12
C GLU A 434 18.88 -10.55 21.20
N SER A 435 19.07 -9.23 21.30
CA SER A 435 20.08 -8.50 20.55
C SER A 435 21.49 -8.71 21.12
N SER A 436 22.49 -8.40 20.29
CA SER A 436 23.91 -8.60 20.64
C SER A 436 24.50 -7.59 21.64
N SER A 437 23.82 -6.49 21.96
CA SER A 437 24.26 -5.53 22.97
C SER A 437 23.12 -4.65 23.47
N ASP A 438 23.28 -4.06 24.66
CA ASP A 438 22.43 -2.95 25.10
C ASP A 438 22.48 -1.81 24.06
N TYR A 439 21.39 -1.07 23.95
CA TYR A 439 21.23 -0.01 22.94
C TYR A 439 20.43 1.18 23.48
N LEU A 440 20.46 2.30 22.76
CA LEU A 440 19.70 3.50 23.08
C LEU A 440 18.34 3.48 22.38
N THR A 441 17.30 3.93 23.08
CA THR A 441 15.95 4.11 22.53
C THR A 441 15.33 5.45 22.97
N THR A 442 14.51 6.04 22.11
CA THR A 442 13.73 7.25 22.37
C THR A 442 12.45 7.28 21.52
N GLN A 443 11.41 7.96 21.98
CA GLN A 443 10.17 8.16 21.25
C GLN A 443 10.01 9.63 20.88
N ILE A 444 9.86 9.92 19.58
CA ILE A 444 9.85 11.28 19.05
C ILE A 444 8.78 11.47 17.98
N ASP A 445 8.37 12.71 17.74
CA ASP A 445 7.59 13.07 16.54
C ASP A 445 8.55 13.56 15.45
N ALA A 446 8.94 12.68 14.54
CA ALA A 446 9.88 12.96 13.45
C ALA A 446 9.35 13.97 12.42
N SER A 447 8.07 14.39 12.50
CA SER A 447 7.55 15.50 11.71
C SER A 447 7.92 16.88 12.28
N THR A 448 8.29 16.95 13.57
CA THR A 448 8.63 18.21 14.24
C THR A 448 10.01 18.22 14.90
N ASP A 449 10.56 17.06 15.25
CA ASP A 449 11.89 16.92 15.82
C ASP A 449 12.97 17.03 14.73
N THR A 450 13.91 17.95 14.95
CA THR A 450 15.06 18.22 14.07
C THR A 450 16.41 18.15 14.77
N MET A 451 16.44 17.79 16.07
CA MET A 451 17.65 17.86 16.90
C MET A 451 18.10 16.50 17.43
N THR A 452 17.19 15.54 17.58
CA THR A 452 17.52 14.23 18.14
C THR A 452 18.59 13.51 17.31
N SER A 453 19.70 13.13 17.94
CA SER A 453 20.85 12.52 17.27
C SER A 453 21.77 11.73 18.20
N VAL A 454 22.50 10.77 17.62
CA VAL A 454 23.62 10.09 18.28
C VAL A 454 24.84 10.17 17.38
N THR A 455 25.96 10.72 17.87
CA THR A 455 27.23 10.79 17.16
C THR A 455 28.27 9.90 17.82
N ILE A 456 28.76 8.91 17.09
CA ILE A 456 29.74 7.91 17.54
C ILE A 456 31.09 8.20 16.89
N GLN A 457 32.15 8.23 17.69
CA GLN A 457 33.53 8.47 17.29
C GLN A 457 34.41 7.28 17.69
N PRO A 458 34.77 6.37 16.76
CA PRO A 458 35.58 5.19 17.05
C PRO A 458 37.06 5.48 17.35
N ASP A 459 37.73 4.52 17.98
CA ASP A 459 39.18 4.48 18.23
C ASP A 459 39.93 3.77 17.09
N ILE A 460 39.97 4.39 15.90
CA ILE A 460 40.69 3.84 14.74
C ILE A 460 42.20 3.92 14.99
N LYS A 461 42.84 2.77 15.19
CA LYS A 461 44.26 2.65 15.56
C LYS A 461 45.25 2.86 14.41
N GLN A 462 44.84 2.62 13.17
CA GLN A 462 45.67 2.73 11.99
C GLN A 462 44.83 3.14 10.77
N SER A 463 45.42 3.92 9.87
CA SER A 463 44.74 4.23 8.61
C SER A 463 44.77 3.02 7.68
N GLY A 464 43.73 2.85 6.88
CA GLY A 464 43.64 1.76 5.92
C GLY A 464 42.25 1.65 5.31
N ASN A 465 42.00 0.63 4.50
CA ASN A 465 40.67 0.43 3.91
C ASN A 465 39.80 -0.36 4.90
N TYR A 466 38.66 0.19 5.30
CA TYR A 466 37.73 -0.44 6.23
C TYR A 466 36.36 -0.67 5.61
N SER A 467 35.68 -1.75 6.04
CA SER A 467 34.23 -1.90 5.98
C SER A 467 33.63 -1.35 7.28
N VAL A 468 32.71 -0.40 7.15
CA VAL A 468 32.00 0.24 8.27
C VAL A 468 30.55 -0.23 8.29
N THR A 469 30.17 -0.93 9.36
CA THR A 469 28.86 -1.57 9.51
C THR A 469 28.10 -0.99 10.70
N ILE A 470 26.86 -0.53 10.50
CA ILE A 470 25.93 -0.10 11.55
C ILE A 470 24.98 -1.25 11.92
N PHE A 471 24.68 -1.42 13.21
CA PHE A 471 23.80 -2.46 13.71
C PHE A 471 22.50 -1.86 14.24
N THR A 472 21.39 -2.50 13.89
CA THR A 472 20.04 -2.12 14.32
C THR A 472 19.41 -3.30 15.07
N PRO A 473 19.00 -3.11 16.33
CA PRO A 473 18.35 -4.16 17.10
C PRO A 473 16.96 -4.48 16.52
N GLY A 474 16.52 -5.73 16.67
CA GLY A 474 15.14 -6.14 16.35
C GLY A 474 14.09 -5.39 17.18
N CYS A 475 12.87 -5.34 16.66
CA CYS A 475 11.75 -4.62 17.29
C CYS A 475 10.71 -5.55 17.96
N ILE A 476 10.82 -6.87 17.80
CA ILE A 476 9.86 -7.82 18.41
C ILE A 476 10.05 -7.86 19.93
N GLN A 477 11.30 -7.93 20.37
CA GLN A 477 11.68 -8.08 21.77
C GLN A 477 11.30 -6.90 22.66
N ASP A 478 11.14 -5.70 22.08
CA ASP A 478 10.74 -4.48 22.81
C ASP A 478 9.32 -3.99 22.44
N GLY A 479 8.63 -4.69 21.54
CA GLY A 479 7.24 -4.40 21.15
C GLY A 479 7.05 -3.15 20.31
N THR A 480 8.10 -2.66 19.63
CA THR A 480 8.09 -1.36 18.92
C THR A 480 7.91 -1.47 17.41
N CYS A 481 7.71 -2.65 16.84
CA CYS A 481 7.68 -2.85 15.37
C CYS A 481 6.65 -2.00 14.60
N ALA A 482 5.56 -1.60 15.24
CA ALA A 482 4.52 -0.78 14.60
C ALA A 482 4.89 0.71 14.50
N THR A 483 5.89 1.15 15.28
CA THR A 483 6.25 2.55 15.48
C THR A 483 7.71 2.82 15.13
N ARG A 484 8.52 1.83 14.71
CA ARG A 484 9.85 2.09 14.16
C ARG A 484 9.79 2.83 12.82
N GLY A 485 10.80 3.65 12.56
CA GLY A 485 10.94 4.41 11.31
C GLY A 485 12.29 4.22 10.61
N THR A 486 12.63 5.16 9.75
CA THR A 486 13.91 5.22 9.03
C THR A 486 14.85 6.26 9.67
N ALA A 487 16.15 5.97 9.70
CA ALA A 487 17.21 6.86 10.15
C ALA A 487 18.04 7.39 8.96
N ASN A 488 18.51 8.62 9.06
CA ASN A 488 19.56 9.18 8.21
C ASN A 488 20.90 9.07 8.94
N VAL A 489 21.91 8.57 8.23
CA VAL A 489 23.27 8.40 8.72
C VAL A 489 24.18 9.34 7.94
N THR A 490 24.98 10.11 8.65
CA THR A 490 26.04 10.96 8.08
C THR A 490 27.37 10.56 8.67
N ALA A 491 28.41 10.41 7.85
CA ALA A 491 29.71 9.95 8.34
C ALA A 491 30.89 10.68 7.69
N THR A 492 31.98 10.78 8.46
CA THR A 492 33.24 11.41 8.04
C THR A 492 34.38 10.49 8.43
N PHE A 493 35.16 10.04 7.45
CA PHE A 493 36.20 9.01 7.64
C PHE A 493 37.61 9.47 7.29
N LYS A 494 37.75 10.59 6.56
CA LYS A 494 39.02 11.17 6.13
C LYS A 494 39.15 12.60 6.65
N SER A 495 40.39 13.03 6.84
CA SER A 495 40.75 14.39 7.26
C SER A 495 40.70 15.44 6.14
N SER A 496 40.54 15.00 4.88
CA SER A 496 40.27 15.85 3.70
C SER A 496 38.87 16.46 3.73
N ASP A 497 38.67 17.59 3.03
CA ASP A 497 37.37 18.27 2.84
C ASP A 497 36.41 17.49 1.91
N ASP A 498 36.43 16.15 1.95
CA ASP A 498 35.53 15.32 1.17
C ASP A 498 34.08 15.46 1.70
N ALA A 499 33.12 15.36 0.79
CA ALA A 499 31.71 15.38 1.16
C ALA A 499 31.41 14.23 2.15
N PRO A 500 30.60 14.48 3.19
CA PRO A 500 30.24 13.45 4.16
C PRO A 500 29.48 12.32 3.45
N ILE A 501 29.73 11.09 3.90
CA ILE A 501 28.99 9.92 3.44
C ILE A 501 27.57 10.01 4.01
N VAL A 502 26.56 9.83 3.17
CA VAL A 502 25.15 9.86 3.58
C VAL A 502 24.48 8.54 3.22
N ALA A 503 23.77 7.95 4.19
CA ALA A 503 22.99 6.74 4.01
C ALA A 503 21.63 6.86 4.72
N SER A 504 20.66 6.04 4.32
CA SER A 504 19.36 5.93 4.98
C SER A 504 19.10 4.47 5.35
N ILE A 505 18.75 4.20 6.60
CA ILE A 505 18.58 2.84 7.13
C ILE A 505 17.20 2.67 7.77
N SER A 506 16.49 1.59 7.43
CA SER A 506 15.21 1.26 8.06
C SER A 506 15.43 0.55 9.39
N GLN A 507 14.73 0.97 10.44
CA GLN A 507 14.78 0.38 11.78
C GLN A 507 13.56 -0.48 12.11
N THR A 508 12.77 -0.84 11.10
CA THR A 508 11.52 -1.61 11.18
C THR A 508 11.72 -3.13 11.22
N ASN A 509 12.97 -3.58 11.26
CA ASN A 509 13.36 -4.98 11.24
C ASN A 509 12.84 -5.75 12.46
N ASN A 510 12.16 -6.87 12.22
CA ASN A 510 11.65 -7.74 13.28
C ASN A 510 12.79 -8.31 14.14
N PHE A 511 13.91 -8.69 13.51
CA PHE A 511 15.08 -9.30 14.14
C PHE A 511 16.33 -8.42 13.97
N ASP A 512 17.41 -8.72 14.71
CA ASP A 512 18.67 -7.98 14.62
C ASP A 512 19.19 -7.93 13.18
N LYS A 513 19.62 -6.73 12.78
CA LYS A 513 20.06 -6.44 11.43
C LYS A 513 21.34 -5.60 11.45
N PHE A 514 22.10 -5.66 10.36
CA PHE A 514 23.12 -4.65 10.09
C PHE A 514 23.05 -4.12 8.66
N ASP A 515 23.55 -2.91 8.46
CA ASP A 515 23.73 -2.25 7.18
C ASP A 515 25.20 -1.80 7.09
N GLN A 516 25.87 -1.95 5.95
CA GLN A 516 27.22 -1.37 5.77
C GLN A 516 27.08 -0.02 5.07
N ILE A 517 27.70 1.00 5.65
CA ILE A 517 27.52 2.39 5.23
C ILE A 517 28.72 2.94 4.46
N TYR A 518 29.86 2.23 4.50
CA TYR A 518 31.08 2.64 3.82
C TYR A 518 32.07 1.48 3.65
N VAL A 519 32.73 1.47 2.49
CA VAL A 519 33.92 0.66 2.20
C VAL A 519 34.94 1.58 1.57
N GLY A 520 36.12 1.68 2.17
CA GLY A 520 37.18 2.53 1.64
C GLY A 520 38.14 3.00 2.72
N HIS A 521 38.99 3.95 2.36
CA HIS A 521 40.01 4.44 3.27
C HIS A 521 39.41 5.18 4.47
N VAL A 522 39.89 4.88 5.68
CA VAL A 522 39.57 5.56 6.94
C VAL A 522 40.88 5.99 7.60
N ASP A 523 40.96 7.25 8.02
CA ASP A 523 42.12 7.81 8.72
C ASP A 523 42.15 7.37 10.19
N ALA A 524 43.34 7.13 10.73
CA ALA A 524 43.54 6.86 12.15
C ALA A 524 43.11 8.05 13.03
N SER A 525 42.58 7.74 14.21
CA SER A 525 42.22 8.72 15.23
C SER A 525 43.45 9.47 15.73
N SER A 526 43.37 10.80 15.75
CA SER A 526 44.43 11.70 16.18
C SER A 526 43.87 12.93 16.90
N SER A 527 44.76 13.81 17.37
CA SER A 527 44.37 15.09 18.00
C SER A 527 43.77 16.09 17.01
N LYS A 528 43.96 15.88 15.70
CA LYS A 528 43.47 16.77 14.63
C LYS A 528 42.20 16.25 13.95
N PHE A 529 42.00 14.93 13.95
CA PHE A 529 40.91 14.29 13.23
C PHE A 529 40.46 13.03 13.95
N ARG A 530 39.14 12.83 14.02
CA ARG A 530 38.48 11.64 14.54
C ARG A 530 37.42 11.25 13.52
N PRO A 531 37.42 10.01 13.01
CA PRO A 531 36.29 9.49 12.27
C PRO A 531 35.01 9.63 13.11
N SER A 532 33.88 9.91 12.46
CA SER A 532 32.60 10.09 13.15
C SER A 532 31.44 9.59 12.31
N VAL A 533 30.44 9.01 12.98
CA VAL A 533 29.17 8.61 12.38
C VAL A 533 28.03 9.18 13.22
N THR A 534 27.16 9.96 12.60
CA THR A 534 26.01 10.61 13.21
C THR A 534 24.72 10.01 12.67
N ILE A 535 23.87 9.53 13.57
CA ILE A 535 22.58 8.88 13.29
C ILE A 535 21.48 9.85 13.72
N THR A 536 20.56 10.16 12.81
CA THR A 536 19.43 11.09 12.99
C THR A 536 18.13 10.46 12.47
N PRO A 537 16.96 10.84 12.98
CA PRO A 537 15.70 10.37 12.42
C PRO A 537 15.45 11.02 11.05
N ARG A 538 14.90 10.28 10.08
CA ARG A 538 14.41 10.87 8.83
C ARG A 538 13.14 11.69 9.10
N HIS A 539 13.03 12.87 8.51
CA HIS A 539 11.86 13.74 8.68
C HIS A 539 10.58 13.15 8.07
N ASP A 540 9.43 13.69 8.48
CA ASP A 540 8.09 13.41 7.92
C ASP A 540 7.54 12.00 8.16
N GLN A 541 7.97 11.34 9.24
CA GLN A 541 7.51 9.97 9.59
C GLN A 541 6.45 9.92 10.70
N GLY A 542 6.08 11.07 11.28
CA GLY A 542 5.18 11.13 12.44
C GLY A 542 5.83 10.60 13.73
N MET A 543 5.04 10.00 14.61
CA MET A 543 5.54 9.43 15.87
C MET A 543 6.33 8.15 15.61
N ILE A 544 7.60 8.11 16.03
CA ILE A 544 8.46 6.95 15.89
C ILE A 544 9.19 6.58 17.18
N ASP A 545 9.45 5.29 17.36
CA ASP A 545 10.47 4.76 18.27
C ASP A 545 11.80 4.67 17.50
N PHE A 546 12.83 5.35 18.01
CA PHE A 546 14.11 5.55 17.34
C PHE A 546 15.25 4.98 18.17
N VAL A 547 16.18 4.26 17.54
CA VAL A 547 17.24 3.54 18.26
C VAL A 547 18.65 3.79 17.71
N ALA A 548 19.65 3.53 18.56
CA ALA A 548 21.05 3.45 18.16
C ALA A 548 21.77 2.37 18.98
N SER A 549 22.49 1.45 18.32
CA SER A 549 23.19 0.34 18.99
C SER A 549 24.71 0.47 18.88
N ARG A 550 25.32 0.02 17.78
CA ARG A 550 26.78 0.03 17.61
C ARG A 550 27.21 0.08 16.15
N ILE A 551 28.48 0.40 15.95
CA ILE A 551 29.15 0.45 14.64
C ILE A 551 30.43 -0.37 14.71
N ARG A 552 30.70 -1.15 13.67
CA ARG A 552 31.93 -1.95 13.51
C ARG A 552 32.76 -1.38 12.37
N PHE A 553 34.06 -1.29 12.60
CA PHE A 553 35.08 -0.98 11.60
C PHE A 553 35.99 -2.20 11.45
N GLN A 554 35.86 -2.90 10.34
CA GLN A 554 36.74 -4.02 10.00
C GLN A 554 37.73 -3.58 8.93
N LEU A 555 39.03 -3.79 9.16
CA LEU A 555 40.06 -3.54 8.16
C LEU A 555 40.02 -4.60 7.05
N ILE A 556 39.99 -4.15 5.80
CA ILE A 556 40.01 -4.94 4.57
C ILE A 556 41.44 -4.91 4.00
N SER A 557 41.99 -6.07 3.63
CA SER A 557 43.09 -6.12 2.65
C SER A 557 42.53 -6.44 1.26
N SER A 558 43.13 -5.91 0.20
CA SER A 558 42.66 -6.15 -1.18
C SER A 558 43.67 -7.02 -1.92
N THR A 559 43.20 -7.98 -2.70
CA THR A 559 44.02 -8.65 -3.73
C THR A 559 44.51 -7.68 -4.79
N GLY A 560 43.83 -6.53 -4.95
CA GLY A 560 44.06 -5.53 -6.00
C GLY A 560 43.70 -6.04 -7.39
N GLY A 561 43.63 -5.15 -8.38
CA GLY A 561 43.52 -5.51 -9.80
C GLY A 561 42.11 -5.72 -10.36
N LEU A 562 41.06 -5.48 -9.57
CA LEU A 562 39.68 -5.34 -10.05
C LEU A 562 39.20 -3.88 -9.89
N ASN A 563 38.15 -3.51 -10.61
CA ASN A 563 37.49 -2.21 -10.45
C ASN A 563 36.01 -2.36 -10.86
N GLY A 564 35.19 -2.84 -9.92
CA GLY A 564 33.74 -2.97 -10.03
C GLY A 564 33.20 -4.11 -10.90
N LEU A 565 34.04 -4.81 -11.68
CA LEU A 565 33.67 -5.93 -12.55
C LEU A 565 34.51 -7.18 -12.27
N TYR A 566 33.86 -8.35 -12.24
CA TYR A 566 34.53 -9.65 -12.19
C TYR A 566 33.77 -10.71 -12.98
N GLU A 567 34.46 -11.42 -13.87
CA GLU A 567 33.97 -12.58 -14.59
C GLU A 567 34.47 -13.87 -13.91
N TYR A 568 33.53 -14.70 -13.50
CA TYR A 568 33.76 -15.99 -12.84
C TYR A 568 33.45 -17.15 -13.77
N ASP A 569 34.33 -18.15 -13.81
CA ASP A 569 34.10 -19.44 -14.44
C ASP A 569 33.75 -20.52 -13.40
N PRO A 570 32.48 -20.98 -13.34
CA PRO A 570 32.07 -22.05 -12.43
C PRO A 570 32.78 -23.40 -12.63
N GLN A 571 33.42 -23.62 -13.79
CA GLN A 571 34.16 -24.85 -14.10
C GLN A 571 35.63 -24.79 -13.67
N ALA A 572 36.14 -23.62 -13.27
CA ALA A 572 37.52 -23.46 -12.84
C ALA A 572 37.78 -24.10 -11.47
N THR A 573 38.88 -24.86 -11.34
CA THR A 573 39.26 -25.54 -10.09
C THR A 573 40.09 -24.66 -9.14
N THR A 574 40.63 -23.55 -9.64
CA THR A 574 41.41 -22.55 -8.88
C THR A 574 41.04 -21.15 -9.33
N VAL A 575 41.07 -20.20 -8.40
CA VAL A 575 40.84 -18.78 -8.70
C VAL A 575 42.11 -18.18 -9.31
N ASP A 576 42.03 -17.73 -10.56
CA ASP A 576 43.10 -16.94 -11.18
C ASP A 576 43.03 -15.49 -10.71
N THR A 577 44.15 -14.98 -10.17
CA THR A 577 44.28 -13.58 -9.72
C THR A 577 44.91 -12.68 -10.79
N ASN A 578 45.23 -13.22 -11.97
CA ASN A 578 45.61 -12.43 -13.12
C ASN A 578 44.36 -11.95 -13.89
N PHE A 579 43.78 -10.86 -13.40
CA PHE A 579 42.54 -10.31 -13.94
C PHE A 579 42.66 -9.77 -15.38
N THR A 580 43.86 -9.59 -15.93
CA THR A 580 44.08 -9.04 -17.28
C THR A 580 43.66 -9.98 -18.43
N GLN A 581 43.41 -11.26 -18.15
CA GLN A 581 43.03 -12.25 -19.19
C GLN A 581 41.57 -12.16 -19.62
N SER A 582 40.69 -11.67 -18.74
CA SER A 582 39.27 -11.48 -19.06
C SER A 582 39.06 -10.07 -19.63
N ALA A 583 38.42 -9.99 -20.80
CA ALA A 583 38.06 -8.70 -21.39
C ALA A 583 37.08 -7.91 -20.50
N ILE A 584 36.24 -8.60 -19.72
CA ILE A 584 35.29 -7.97 -18.79
C ILE A 584 36.03 -7.38 -17.60
N ASN A 585 36.93 -8.15 -16.99
CA ASN A 585 37.76 -7.64 -15.88
C ASN A 585 38.61 -6.45 -16.35
N LYS A 586 39.20 -6.56 -17.54
CA LYS A 586 39.97 -5.49 -18.18
C LYS A 586 39.14 -4.22 -18.40
N ALA A 587 37.91 -4.35 -18.89
CA ALA A 587 37.01 -3.22 -19.09
C ALA A 587 36.75 -2.44 -17.79
N GLY A 588 36.68 -3.13 -16.63
CA GLY A 588 36.59 -2.48 -15.33
C GLY A 588 37.87 -1.70 -14.98
N THR A 589 39.04 -2.31 -15.16
CA THR A 589 40.34 -1.66 -14.88
C THR A 589 40.70 -0.50 -15.82
N GLU A 590 40.01 -0.39 -16.96
CA GLU A 590 40.13 0.75 -17.88
C GLU A 590 39.28 1.96 -17.44
N LEU A 591 38.42 1.81 -16.43
CA LEU A 591 37.71 2.91 -15.78
C LEU A 591 38.62 3.61 -14.76
N GLU A 592 38.28 4.87 -14.44
CA GLU A 592 38.91 5.57 -13.32
C GLU A 592 38.73 4.78 -12.00
N PRO A 593 39.68 4.88 -11.04
CA PRO A 593 39.58 4.19 -9.75
C PRO A 593 38.27 4.49 -9.01
N GLU A 594 37.86 3.55 -8.15
CA GLU A 594 36.61 3.64 -7.36
C GLU A 594 35.32 3.61 -8.22
N ALA A 595 35.36 2.92 -9.36
CA ALA A 595 34.19 2.75 -10.21
C ALA A 595 33.08 1.96 -9.49
N ILE A 596 31.87 2.51 -9.46
CA ILE A 596 30.69 1.84 -8.90
C ILE A 596 29.82 1.36 -10.05
N ILE A 597 29.71 0.05 -10.24
CA ILE A 597 28.76 -0.53 -11.19
C ILE A 597 27.42 -0.70 -10.46
N ASN A 598 26.32 -0.21 -11.05
CA ASN A 598 24.98 -0.34 -10.48
C ASN A 598 24.12 -1.35 -11.25
N SER A 599 24.31 -1.48 -12.56
CA SER A 599 23.47 -2.34 -13.41
C SER A 599 24.24 -2.91 -14.59
N LEU A 600 24.00 -4.19 -14.88
CA LEU A 600 24.50 -4.92 -16.03
C LEU A 600 23.32 -5.47 -16.83
N VAL A 601 23.32 -5.29 -18.14
CA VAL A 601 22.27 -5.82 -19.04
C VAL A 601 22.90 -6.35 -20.32
N TRP A 602 22.54 -7.57 -20.70
CA TRP A 602 22.91 -8.15 -21.99
C TRP A 602 21.84 -7.92 -23.05
N ASP A 603 22.25 -7.53 -24.25
CA ASP A 603 21.47 -7.72 -25.49
C ASP A 603 22.33 -8.49 -26.50
N LYS A 604 21.94 -9.73 -26.79
CA LYS A 604 22.68 -10.65 -27.69
C LYS A 604 24.16 -10.76 -27.30
N ASP A 605 25.07 -10.15 -28.06
CA ASP A 605 26.54 -10.18 -27.89
C ASP A 605 27.10 -8.95 -27.17
N THR A 606 26.26 -7.98 -26.82
CA THR A 606 26.69 -6.73 -26.20
C THR A 606 26.30 -6.68 -24.74
N LEU A 607 27.28 -6.46 -23.86
CA LEU A 607 27.06 -6.16 -22.45
C LEU A 607 27.02 -4.64 -22.26
N PHE A 608 25.94 -4.13 -21.69
CA PHE A 608 25.84 -2.75 -21.24
C PHE A 608 26.18 -2.71 -19.75
N ILE A 609 27.11 -1.80 -19.41
CA ILE A 609 27.62 -1.60 -18.05
C ILE A 609 27.27 -0.17 -17.67
N ALA A 610 26.53 0.02 -16.58
CA ALA A 610 26.12 1.34 -16.13
C ALA A 610 26.30 1.51 -14.62
N GLY A 611 26.62 2.74 -14.21
CA GLY A 611 27.05 3.01 -12.86
C GLY A 611 27.39 4.46 -12.58
N ASN A 612 28.25 4.68 -11.59
CA ASN A 612 28.95 5.93 -11.33
C ASN A 612 30.43 5.71 -11.61
N PHE A 613 30.85 6.07 -12.81
CA PHE A 613 32.23 5.92 -13.27
C PHE A 613 32.48 6.83 -14.47
N THR A 614 33.75 7.10 -14.73
CA THR A 614 34.19 7.79 -15.94
C THR A 614 35.44 7.10 -16.49
N ASN A 615 35.76 7.35 -17.76
CA ASN A 615 37.07 7.12 -18.34
C ASN A 615 37.41 8.25 -19.33
N ALA A 616 38.53 8.15 -20.05
CA ALA A 616 38.97 9.18 -21.00
C ALA A 616 37.95 9.53 -22.12
N SER A 617 36.93 8.71 -22.36
CA SER A 617 35.97 8.82 -23.47
C SER A 617 34.51 8.54 -23.13
N THR A 618 34.20 8.10 -21.90
CA THR A 618 32.85 7.67 -21.49
C THR A 618 32.50 8.19 -20.10
N SER A 619 31.22 8.46 -19.88
CA SER A 619 30.66 8.78 -18.57
C SER A 619 29.44 7.91 -18.27
N ASN A 620 29.52 7.20 -17.14
CA ASN A 620 28.44 6.50 -16.43
C ASN A 620 27.74 5.32 -17.15
N ILE A 621 27.92 5.15 -18.45
CA ILE A 621 27.41 4.00 -19.21
C ILE A 621 28.35 3.67 -20.39
N VAL A 622 28.62 2.37 -20.58
CA VAL A 622 29.50 1.87 -21.64
C VAL A 622 28.96 0.54 -22.20
N SER A 623 29.30 0.24 -23.44
CA SER A 623 28.97 -1.04 -24.09
C SER A 623 30.24 -1.86 -24.33
N LEU A 624 30.14 -3.18 -24.16
CA LEU A 624 31.23 -4.13 -24.40
C LEU A 624 30.76 -5.16 -25.43
N LEU A 625 31.37 -5.14 -26.62
CA LEU A 625 31.10 -6.07 -27.72
C LEU A 625 32.43 -6.72 -28.13
N ASP A 626 32.46 -8.05 -28.20
CA ASP A 626 33.66 -8.84 -28.55
C ASP A 626 34.92 -8.45 -27.73
N GLY A 627 34.71 -8.09 -26.46
CA GLY A 627 35.78 -7.68 -25.54
C GLY A 627 36.33 -6.26 -25.77
N VAL A 628 35.70 -5.46 -26.64
CA VAL A 628 36.07 -4.07 -26.90
C VAL A 628 35.03 -3.14 -26.24
N SER A 629 35.51 -2.33 -25.30
CA SER A 629 34.70 -1.30 -24.63
C SER A 629 34.50 -0.10 -25.57
N SER A 630 33.27 0.40 -25.69
CA SER A 630 32.91 1.52 -26.57
C SER A 630 31.91 2.48 -25.92
N PRO A 631 32.10 3.81 -26.05
CA PRO A 631 31.12 4.81 -25.63
C PRO A 631 29.75 4.55 -26.29
N LEU A 632 28.69 4.83 -25.55
CA LEU A 632 27.38 5.08 -26.17
C LEU A 632 27.40 6.46 -26.86
N SER A 633 26.44 6.73 -27.74
CA SER A 633 26.40 8.02 -28.43
C SER A 633 26.38 9.21 -27.45
N GLN A 634 27.08 10.29 -27.85
CA GLN A 634 27.27 11.50 -27.03
C GLN A 634 28.00 11.24 -25.69
N ASP A 635 28.97 10.33 -25.72
CA ASP A 635 29.88 9.98 -24.63
C ASP A 635 29.21 9.42 -23.35
N GLY A 636 27.96 8.95 -23.48
CA GLY A 636 27.16 8.42 -22.37
C GLY A 636 26.32 9.48 -21.68
N LEU A 637 26.25 9.43 -20.34
CA LEU A 637 25.36 10.27 -19.53
C LEU A 637 26.16 11.11 -18.52
N ASN A 638 25.72 12.34 -18.27
CA ASN A 638 26.48 13.32 -17.47
C ASN A 638 26.53 13.03 -15.95
N PHE A 639 25.75 12.06 -15.47
CA PHE A 639 25.74 11.66 -14.07
C PHE A 639 25.40 10.16 -13.92
N ALA A 640 25.55 9.65 -12.70
CA ALA A 640 25.37 8.25 -12.36
C ALA A 640 24.04 7.65 -12.85
N VAL A 641 24.15 6.47 -13.47
CA VAL A 641 23.04 5.59 -13.83
C VAL A 641 22.83 4.58 -12.71
N LYS A 642 21.58 4.40 -12.28
CA LYS A 642 21.22 3.50 -11.17
C LYS A 642 20.62 2.19 -11.64
N THR A 643 19.88 2.19 -12.74
CA THR A 643 19.11 1.02 -13.18
C THR A 643 18.97 1.01 -14.70
N MET A 644 18.92 -0.18 -15.29
CA MET A 644 18.64 -0.39 -16.70
C MET A 644 17.62 -1.51 -16.87
N GLN A 645 16.72 -1.35 -17.85
CA GLN A 645 15.71 -2.35 -18.19
C GLN A 645 15.61 -2.49 -19.72
N LEU A 646 15.84 -3.70 -20.24
CA LEU A 646 15.68 -4.00 -21.66
C LEU A 646 14.23 -4.41 -21.96
N LEU A 647 13.62 -3.81 -22.97
CA LEU A 647 12.31 -4.18 -23.50
C LEU A 647 12.24 -3.87 -25.01
N ASP A 648 11.89 -4.87 -25.82
CA ASP A 648 11.69 -4.74 -27.28
C ASP A 648 12.83 -4.05 -28.06
N GLY A 649 14.09 -4.30 -27.65
CA GLY A 649 15.29 -3.72 -28.29
C GLY A 649 15.62 -2.28 -27.88
N LEU A 650 14.85 -1.71 -26.96
CA LEU A 650 15.15 -0.44 -26.29
C LEU A 650 15.69 -0.69 -24.89
N LEU A 651 16.83 -0.09 -24.58
CA LEU A 651 17.42 -0.10 -23.25
C LEU A 651 16.92 1.14 -22.49
N TYR A 652 15.99 0.96 -21.57
CA TYR A 652 15.53 2.02 -20.68
C TYR A 652 16.54 2.22 -19.56
N VAL A 653 16.85 3.46 -19.23
CA VAL A 653 17.91 3.85 -18.29
C VAL A 653 17.35 4.86 -17.29
N GLY A 654 17.60 4.63 -16.00
CA GLY A 654 17.17 5.50 -14.90
C GLY A 654 18.33 5.86 -13.97
N GLY A 655 18.39 7.10 -13.50
CA GLY A 655 19.47 7.57 -12.63
C GLY A 655 19.30 9.03 -12.19
N ASN A 656 20.42 9.71 -11.95
CA ASN A 656 20.46 11.13 -11.53
C ASN A 656 21.06 12.05 -12.60
N PHE A 657 21.09 11.59 -13.86
CA PHE A 657 21.55 12.37 -14.99
C PHE A 657 20.50 13.37 -15.45
N SER A 658 20.93 14.44 -16.10
CA SER A 658 20.03 15.45 -16.69
C SER A 658 20.18 15.56 -18.21
N ASN A 659 21.28 15.04 -18.77
CA ASN A 659 21.64 15.16 -20.17
C ASN A 659 22.66 14.04 -20.54
N THR A 660 23.01 13.94 -21.82
CA THR A 660 24.20 13.21 -22.25
C THR A 660 25.47 13.92 -21.80
N ALA A 661 26.59 13.20 -21.76
CA ALA A 661 27.87 13.76 -21.30
C ALA A 661 28.38 14.89 -22.21
N ALA A 662 28.08 14.82 -23.52
CA ALA A 662 28.39 15.91 -24.46
C ALA A 662 27.49 17.16 -24.32
N GLY A 663 26.33 17.05 -23.63
CA GLY A 663 25.42 18.18 -23.38
C GLY A 663 24.38 18.46 -24.48
N ASP A 664 24.23 17.56 -25.44
CA ASP A 664 23.48 17.77 -26.68
C ASP A 664 21.96 17.43 -26.59
N ASN A 665 21.44 16.95 -25.45
CA ASN A 665 20.04 16.55 -25.28
C ASN A 665 19.45 16.82 -23.87
N ASP A 666 18.81 17.97 -23.70
CA ASP A 666 18.26 18.46 -22.43
C ASP A 666 16.95 17.77 -21.98
N LYS A 667 16.41 16.82 -22.76
CA LYS A 667 15.13 16.13 -22.48
C LYS A 667 15.30 14.75 -21.82
N LEU A 668 16.48 14.45 -21.27
CA LEU A 668 16.81 13.15 -20.67
C LEU A 668 16.81 13.20 -19.14
N ALA A 669 16.03 14.08 -18.50
CA ALA A 669 16.07 14.25 -17.06
C ALA A 669 15.69 12.96 -16.31
N SER A 670 16.70 12.35 -15.67
CA SER A 670 16.68 11.15 -14.82
C SER A 670 16.21 9.84 -15.46
N VAL A 671 15.58 9.88 -16.65
CA VAL A 671 15.09 8.70 -17.36
C VAL A 671 15.18 8.89 -18.88
N ALA A 672 15.67 7.86 -19.57
CA ALA A 672 15.86 7.85 -21.03
C ALA A 672 15.67 6.43 -21.60
N ALA A 673 15.54 6.32 -22.93
CA ALA A 673 15.65 5.05 -23.64
C ALA A 673 16.75 5.14 -24.70
N TYR A 674 17.52 4.08 -24.87
CA TYR A 674 18.56 3.98 -25.89
C TYR A 674 18.15 2.94 -26.94
N SER A 675 18.04 3.37 -28.20
CA SER A 675 17.85 2.46 -29.33
C SER A 675 19.17 1.80 -29.67
N ILE A 676 19.26 0.50 -29.41
CA ILE A 676 20.47 -0.29 -29.64
C ILE A 676 20.77 -0.38 -31.15
N SER A 677 19.73 -0.49 -31.99
CA SER A 677 19.89 -0.55 -33.45
C SER A 677 20.31 0.78 -34.05
N ASP A 678 19.72 1.88 -33.58
CA ASP A 678 19.98 3.22 -34.14
C ASP A 678 21.17 3.91 -33.47
N LYS A 679 21.69 3.33 -32.38
CA LYS A 679 22.74 3.88 -31.53
C LYS A 679 22.42 5.31 -31.05
N ALA A 680 21.17 5.54 -30.67
CA ALA A 680 20.65 6.88 -30.37
C ALA A 680 19.79 6.92 -29.10
N TRP A 681 19.87 8.04 -28.38
CA TRP A 681 19.02 8.33 -27.22
C TRP A 681 17.63 8.84 -27.64
N HIS A 682 16.61 8.39 -26.92
CA HIS A 682 15.23 8.82 -27.01
C HIS A 682 14.74 9.34 -25.66
N SER A 683 14.08 10.49 -25.67
CA SER A 683 13.47 11.04 -24.47
C SER A 683 12.12 10.37 -24.17
N LEU A 684 11.81 10.21 -22.89
CA LEU A 684 10.49 9.81 -22.40
C LEU A 684 9.73 11.08 -22.00
N GLY A 685 9.29 11.84 -23.01
CA GLY A 685 8.81 13.22 -22.81
C GLY A 685 9.97 14.15 -22.46
N ALA A 686 9.92 14.78 -21.28
CA ALA A 686 11.01 15.59 -20.70
C ALA A 686 11.59 14.96 -19.41
N GLY A 687 11.28 13.68 -19.13
CA GLY A 687 11.73 13.00 -17.93
C GLY A 687 11.00 13.45 -16.65
N VAL A 688 11.68 13.31 -15.51
CA VAL A 688 11.14 13.62 -14.16
C VAL A 688 12.06 14.60 -13.40
N ASN A 689 11.54 15.24 -12.35
CA ASN A 689 12.25 16.32 -11.62
C ASN A 689 13.16 15.85 -10.47
N GLY A 690 13.48 14.56 -10.38
CA GLY A 690 14.30 13.98 -9.33
C GLY A 690 14.91 12.63 -9.75
N PRO A 691 15.80 12.02 -8.93
CA PRO A 691 16.53 10.82 -9.33
C PRO A 691 15.61 9.60 -9.40
N VAL A 692 15.81 8.78 -10.44
CA VAL A 692 15.15 7.48 -10.62
C VAL A 692 15.99 6.39 -9.99
N THR A 693 15.37 5.57 -9.14
CA THR A 693 16.02 4.50 -8.36
C THR A 693 15.80 3.13 -8.95
N SER A 694 14.63 2.85 -9.53
CA SER A 694 14.32 1.57 -10.17
C SER A 694 13.42 1.73 -11.41
N LEU A 695 13.66 0.88 -12.40
CA LEU A 695 12.79 0.65 -13.55
C LEU A 695 12.26 -0.77 -13.45
N VAL A 696 10.94 -0.93 -13.48
CA VAL A 696 10.28 -2.23 -13.27
C VAL A 696 9.34 -2.52 -14.43
N LEU A 697 9.36 -3.74 -14.96
CA LEU A 697 8.38 -4.17 -15.96
C LEU A 697 7.02 -4.29 -15.27
N PHE A 698 6.05 -3.53 -15.75
CA PHE A 698 4.75 -3.41 -15.09
C PHE A 698 3.61 -3.75 -16.05
N PRO A 699 2.80 -4.79 -15.77
CA PRO A 699 1.63 -5.09 -16.58
C PRO A 699 0.54 -4.05 -16.33
N THR A 700 0.07 -3.38 -17.39
CA THR A 700 -0.98 -2.36 -17.30
C THR A 700 -2.05 -2.55 -18.37
N ASN A 701 -3.30 -2.28 -18.01
CA ASN A 701 -4.43 -2.30 -18.94
C ASN A 701 -4.55 -0.95 -19.65
N VAL A 702 -3.95 -0.82 -20.83
CA VAL A 702 -3.88 0.45 -21.58
C VAL A 702 -4.91 0.53 -22.72
N THR A 703 -5.12 -0.56 -23.46
CA THR A 703 -6.08 -0.62 -24.57
C THR A 703 -7.15 -1.67 -24.32
N SER A 704 -8.42 -1.27 -24.31
CA SER A 704 -9.64 -2.10 -24.41
C SER A 704 -9.49 -3.57 -23.96
N GLY A 705 -9.14 -3.79 -22.68
CA GLY A 705 -9.09 -5.14 -22.08
C GLY A 705 -7.87 -6.00 -22.42
N LYS A 706 -6.82 -5.44 -23.03
CA LYS A 706 -5.53 -6.13 -23.21
C LYS A 706 -4.47 -5.52 -22.31
N THR A 707 -3.94 -6.33 -21.40
CA THR A 707 -2.77 -6.00 -20.60
C THR A 707 -1.54 -5.97 -21.50
N GLU A 708 -0.75 -4.90 -21.42
CA GLU A 708 0.55 -4.81 -22.07
C GLU A 708 1.65 -4.53 -21.05
N THR A 709 2.90 -4.85 -21.40
CA THR A 709 4.06 -4.59 -20.56
C THR A 709 4.49 -3.14 -20.72
N THR A 710 4.42 -2.40 -19.62
CA THR A 710 4.85 -1.00 -19.51
C THR A 710 6.09 -0.89 -18.63
N ILE A 711 6.67 0.32 -18.51
CA ILE A 711 7.81 0.58 -17.63
C ILE A 711 7.32 1.44 -16.45
N ALA A 712 7.31 0.87 -15.25
CA ALA A 712 7.17 1.64 -14.02
C ALA A 712 8.50 2.32 -13.68
N VAL A 713 8.45 3.63 -13.52
CA VAL A 713 9.56 4.51 -13.17
C VAL A 713 9.38 4.94 -11.72
N ASN A 714 10.32 4.57 -10.86
CA ASN A 714 10.25 4.82 -9.42
C ASN A 714 11.46 5.63 -8.97
N GLY A 715 11.27 6.55 -8.02
CA GLY A 715 12.36 7.41 -7.56
C GLY A 715 11.95 8.48 -6.57
N LEU A 716 12.86 9.43 -6.34
CA LEU A 716 12.65 10.57 -5.45
C LEU A 716 12.29 11.82 -6.26
N PHE A 717 11.25 11.70 -7.08
CA PHE A 717 10.70 12.81 -7.87
C PHE A 717 9.26 13.11 -7.42
N THR A 718 8.79 14.31 -7.68
CA THR A 718 7.41 14.74 -7.35
C THR A 718 6.57 15.02 -8.59
N GLU A 719 7.21 15.16 -9.76
CA GLU A 719 6.54 15.55 -11.01
C GLU A 719 7.18 14.90 -12.24
N ILE A 720 6.33 14.60 -13.23
CA ILE A 720 6.73 14.39 -14.62
C ILE A 720 6.86 15.78 -15.26
N ASN A 721 8.01 16.05 -15.87
CA ASN A 721 8.33 17.37 -16.41
C ASN A 721 7.41 17.76 -17.57
N ALA A 722 7.10 19.05 -17.68
CA ALA A 722 6.36 19.61 -18.80
C ALA A 722 7.09 19.37 -20.14
N ALA A 723 6.37 18.92 -21.17
CA ALA A 723 6.97 18.55 -22.46
C ALA A 723 6.06 18.90 -23.64
N ASP A 724 6.62 19.56 -24.67
CA ASP A 724 5.97 19.82 -25.96
C ASP A 724 4.59 20.50 -25.84
N GLY A 725 4.48 21.49 -24.94
CA GLY A 725 3.24 22.24 -24.68
C GLY A 725 2.27 21.57 -23.69
N ARG A 726 2.62 20.39 -23.15
CA ARG A 726 1.87 19.73 -22.06
C ARG A 726 2.37 20.21 -20.70
N PRO A 727 1.48 20.46 -19.72
CA PRO A 727 1.86 20.88 -18.37
C PRO A 727 2.59 19.76 -17.61
N ALA A 728 3.32 20.12 -16.56
CA ALA A 728 3.89 19.15 -15.63
C ALA A 728 2.77 18.36 -14.92
N ILE A 729 3.02 17.07 -14.66
CA ILE A 729 2.03 16.16 -14.06
C ILE A 729 2.54 15.71 -12.69
N PRO A 730 1.78 15.94 -11.60
CA PRO A 730 2.15 15.43 -10.28
C PRO A 730 2.33 13.91 -10.28
N ALA A 731 3.46 13.45 -9.74
CA ALA A 731 3.85 12.05 -9.66
C ALA A 731 4.75 11.85 -8.43
N ASN A 732 4.17 11.37 -7.33
CA ASN A 732 4.85 11.20 -6.04
C ASN A 732 5.79 9.98 -6.04
N GLY A 733 6.87 10.06 -6.82
CA GLY A 733 7.90 9.03 -6.93
C GLY A 733 7.50 7.78 -7.72
N PHE A 734 6.35 7.80 -8.40
CA PHE A 734 5.87 6.72 -9.28
C PHE A 734 5.22 7.29 -10.54
N ALA A 735 5.68 6.81 -11.70
CA ALA A 735 5.12 7.11 -13.01
C ALA A 735 5.19 5.88 -13.91
N VAL A 736 4.27 5.73 -14.86
CA VAL A 736 4.25 4.60 -15.79
C VAL A 736 4.43 5.10 -17.21
N TRP A 737 5.48 4.66 -17.89
CA TRP A 737 5.72 4.92 -19.31
C TRP A 737 5.10 3.81 -20.15
N VAL A 738 4.31 4.20 -21.15
CA VAL A 738 3.62 3.28 -22.06
C VAL A 738 4.34 3.24 -23.41
N PRO A 739 5.13 2.18 -23.71
CA PRO A 739 5.95 2.14 -24.93
C PRO A 739 5.13 2.19 -26.22
N SER A 740 3.98 1.52 -26.26
CA SER A 740 3.09 1.44 -27.43
C SER A 740 2.55 2.83 -27.84
N ALA A 741 2.25 3.68 -26.86
CA ALA A 741 1.72 5.03 -27.05
C ALA A 741 2.79 6.13 -27.09
N LYS A 742 4.02 5.82 -26.65
CA LYS A 742 5.12 6.79 -26.44
C LYS A 742 4.69 7.98 -25.57
N LYS A 743 3.96 7.68 -24.50
CA LYS A 743 3.38 8.65 -23.55
C LYS A 743 3.42 8.08 -22.14
N TRP A 744 3.36 8.97 -21.15
CA TRP A 744 3.09 8.57 -19.77
C TRP A 744 1.63 8.12 -19.64
N LEU A 745 1.35 7.14 -18.77
CA LEU A 745 -0.01 6.61 -18.56
C LEU A 745 -1.02 7.71 -18.21
N LYS A 746 -0.61 8.70 -17.40
CA LYS A 746 -1.41 9.87 -17.02
C LYS A 746 -1.71 10.83 -18.17
N GLU A 747 -1.04 10.69 -19.32
CA GLU A 747 -1.29 11.50 -20.53
C GLU A 747 -2.27 10.83 -21.50
N LEU A 748 -2.69 9.60 -21.21
CA LEU A 748 -3.64 8.87 -22.03
C LEU A 748 -5.08 9.20 -21.62
N ASP A 749 -5.93 9.45 -22.61
CA ASP A 749 -7.36 9.71 -22.41
C ASP A 749 -8.11 8.38 -22.26
N ILE A 750 -7.80 7.65 -21.18
CA ILE A 750 -8.39 6.35 -20.82
C ILE A 750 -8.68 6.29 -19.31
N ASP A 751 -9.67 5.48 -18.94
CA ASP A 751 -9.85 5.06 -17.55
C ASP A 751 -8.59 4.30 -17.10
N HIS A 752 -7.87 4.84 -16.13
CA HIS A 752 -6.66 4.24 -15.57
C HIS A 752 -6.79 4.11 -14.06
N LEU A 753 -6.07 3.14 -13.51
CA LEU A 753 -6.01 2.95 -12.07
C LEU A 753 -5.12 4.03 -11.43
N ALA A 754 -5.55 4.55 -10.30
CA ALA A 754 -4.70 5.34 -9.42
C ALA A 754 -3.74 4.40 -8.68
N TYR A 755 -2.45 4.75 -8.66
CA TYR A 755 -1.43 4.01 -7.94
C TYR A 755 -0.78 4.90 -6.88
N VAL A 756 -0.53 4.34 -5.70
CA VAL A 756 0.18 4.98 -4.59
C VAL A 756 1.27 4.04 -4.10
N GLY A 757 2.49 4.53 -3.88
CA GLY A 757 3.66 3.73 -3.54
C GLY A 757 4.61 3.53 -4.73
N GLN A 758 5.52 2.56 -4.60
CA GLN A 758 6.59 2.30 -5.56
C GLN A 758 6.80 0.80 -5.75
N LEU A 759 7.37 0.44 -6.91
CA LEU A 759 7.85 -0.90 -7.23
C LEU A 759 9.38 -0.94 -7.19
N THR A 760 9.93 -2.03 -6.70
CA THR A 760 11.38 -2.27 -6.63
C THR A 760 11.84 -3.33 -7.60
N ALA A 761 11.05 -4.38 -7.82
CA ALA A 761 11.39 -5.48 -8.71
C ALA A 761 10.15 -6.14 -9.32
N SER A 762 10.35 -6.90 -10.39
CA SER A 762 9.35 -7.75 -11.04
C SER A 762 9.97 -9.06 -11.49
N SER A 763 9.25 -10.16 -11.41
CA SER A 763 9.64 -11.46 -11.94
C SER A 763 8.44 -12.11 -12.64
N ARG A 764 8.68 -12.81 -13.76
CA ARG A 764 7.63 -13.63 -14.38
C ARG A 764 7.51 -14.96 -13.66
N VAL A 765 6.29 -15.43 -13.49
CA VAL A 765 5.96 -16.74 -12.90
C VAL A 765 4.89 -17.39 -13.78
N GLY A 766 5.30 -18.28 -14.68
CA GLY A 766 4.42 -18.75 -15.75
C GLY A 766 3.99 -17.60 -16.67
N ASP A 767 2.68 -17.45 -16.88
CA ASP A 767 2.07 -16.34 -17.63
C ASP A 767 1.84 -15.08 -16.77
N ASP A 768 1.99 -15.18 -15.45
CA ASP A 768 1.78 -14.08 -14.51
C ASP A 768 3.06 -13.27 -14.27
N THR A 769 2.90 -12.06 -13.73
CA THR A 769 4.01 -11.22 -13.24
C THR A 769 3.87 -11.02 -11.74
N LEU A 770 4.85 -11.49 -10.98
CA LEU A 770 5.00 -11.17 -9.57
C LEU A 770 5.73 -9.83 -9.46
N LEU A 771 5.16 -8.91 -8.69
CA LEU A 771 5.73 -7.59 -8.42
C LEU A 771 6.24 -7.55 -6.97
N ALA A 772 7.19 -6.67 -6.70
CA ALA A 772 7.64 -6.35 -5.35
C ALA A 772 7.68 -4.83 -5.13
N GLY A 773 7.33 -4.40 -3.93
CA GLY A 773 7.31 -2.99 -3.53
C GLY A 773 6.15 -2.71 -2.59
N ASN A 774 5.78 -1.44 -2.42
CA ASN A 774 4.62 -1.03 -1.62
C ASN A 774 3.52 -0.39 -2.50
N LEU A 775 3.54 -0.66 -3.81
CA LEU A 775 2.56 -0.15 -4.75
C LEU A 775 1.16 -0.72 -4.46
N ALA A 776 0.19 0.18 -4.27
CA ALA A 776 -1.22 -0.15 -4.09
C ALA A 776 -2.06 0.52 -5.18
N SER A 777 -3.12 -0.16 -5.65
CA SER A 777 -4.05 0.38 -6.65
C SER A 777 -5.35 0.88 -6.01
N GLY A 778 -5.59 2.19 -6.03
CA GLY A 778 -6.75 2.82 -5.43
C GLY A 778 -8.09 2.60 -6.14
N GLY A 779 -8.07 1.96 -7.32
CA GLY A 779 -9.19 1.87 -8.24
C GLY A 779 -9.10 2.88 -9.37
N ILE A 780 -10.20 3.09 -10.10
CA ILE A 780 -10.25 4.06 -11.20
C ILE A 780 -10.00 5.45 -10.63
N ALA A 781 -9.02 6.17 -11.20
CA ALA A 781 -8.72 7.53 -10.81
C ALA A 781 -9.91 8.44 -11.14
N SER A 782 -10.61 8.91 -10.11
CA SER A 782 -11.75 9.80 -10.26
C SER A 782 -11.99 10.53 -8.94
N HIS A 783 -11.98 11.85 -8.99
CA HIS A 783 -12.09 12.68 -7.80
C HIS A 783 -13.57 12.87 -7.44
N GLY A 784 -13.98 12.25 -6.34
CA GLY A 784 -15.27 12.45 -5.67
C GLY A 784 -16.52 11.92 -6.39
N ALA A 785 -16.47 11.53 -7.67
CA ALA A 785 -17.64 10.99 -8.36
C ALA A 785 -17.28 9.90 -9.39
N VAL A 786 -18.06 8.81 -9.44
CA VAL A 786 -17.92 7.73 -10.43
C VAL A 786 -19.28 7.21 -10.89
N ASN A 787 -19.38 6.74 -12.13
CA ASN A 787 -20.58 6.13 -12.69
C ASN A 787 -20.54 4.60 -12.48
N LEU A 788 -21.63 4.01 -11.99
CA LEU A 788 -21.79 2.56 -11.86
C LEU A 788 -22.57 2.03 -13.07
N VAL A 789 -21.92 1.18 -13.87
CA VAL A 789 -22.45 0.71 -15.16
C VAL A 789 -22.53 -0.81 -15.18
N ASP A 790 -23.68 -1.32 -15.65
CA ASP A 790 -23.89 -2.76 -15.88
C ASP A 790 -24.17 -3.03 -17.36
N ASN A 791 -23.11 -3.39 -18.09
CA ASN A 791 -23.16 -3.75 -19.51
C ASN A 791 -22.67 -5.20 -19.69
N ASN A 792 -23.42 -6.17 -19.13
CA ASN A 792 -23.08 -7.60 -18.97
C ASN A 792 -22.05 -7.91 -17.86
N LYS A 793 -21.27 -6.92 -17.42
CA LYS A 793 -20.42 -7.00 -16.23
C LYS A 793 -20.48 -5.65 -15.53
N LEU A 794 -20.65 -5.69 -14.20
CA LEU A 794 -20.64 -4.51 -13.35
C LEU A 794 -19.25 -3.86 -13.34
N CYS A 795 -19.18 -2.56 -13.58
CA CYS A 795 -17.94 -1.79 -13.58
C CYS A 795 -18.17 -0.35 -13.15
N LEU A 796 -17.10 0.33 -12.71
CA LEU A 796 -17.08 1.77 -12.49
C LEU A 796 -16.50 2.47 -13.72
N ARG A 797 -16.87 3.73 -13.92
CA ARG A 797 -16.26 4.64 -14.92
C ARG A 797 -16.11 6.03 -14.35
N ALA A 798 -15.03 6.73 -14.70
CA ALA A 798 -14.88 8.13 -14.34
C ALA A 798 -15.97 8.98 -15.04
N LEU A 799 -16.45 10.02 -14.37
CA LEU A 799 -17.23 11.07 -15.03
C LEU A 799 -16.26 12.03 -15.71
N PRO A 800 -16.59 12.60 -16.89
CA PRO A 800 -15.71 13.51 -17.62
C PRO A 800 -15.72 14.92 -16.98
N VAL A 801 -15.35 15.00 -15.70
CA VAL A 801 -15.28 16.23 -14.90
C VAL A 801 -13.94 16.26 -14.19
N ASN A 802 -13.16 17.31 -14.39
CA ASN A 802 -11.88 17.49 -13.72
C ASN A 802 -12.09 18.19 -12.38
N ILE A 803 -12.26 17.42 -11.32
CA ILE A 803 -12.41 17.91 -9.95
C ILE A 803 -11.03 17.93 -9.29
N GLU A 804 -10.63 19.09 -8.81
CA GLU A 804 -9.43 19.31 -8.02
C GLU A 804 -9.85 19.44 -6.55
N LEU A 805 -9.69 18.36 -5.78
CA LEU A 805 -9.79 18.42 -4.33
C LEU A 805 -8.52 19.12 -3.83
N GLY A 806 -8.65 20.39 -3.45
CA GLY A 806 -7.52 21.26 -3.16
C GLY A 806 -6.49 20.57 -2.27
N GLN A 807 -5.22 20.57 -2.70
CA GLN A 807 -4.10 20.22 -1.84
C GLN A 807 -4.24 21.04 -0.56
N GLY A 808 -4.36 20.37 0.57
CA GLY A 808 -4.41 21.03 1.87
C GLY A 808 -3.20 21.95 1.98
N MET A 809 -3.45 23.26 1.92
CA MET A 809 -2.49 24.26 2.36
C MET A 809 -2.09 23.83 3.78
N LEU A 810 -0.78 23.72 4.04
CA LEU A 810 -0.19 23.31 5.32
C LEU A 810 -1.05 23.82 6.49
N PRO A 811 -1.42 22.96 7.46
CA PRO A 811 -2.32 23.38 8.52
C PRO A 811 -1.70 24.52 9.30
N GLU A 812 -2.27 25.73 9.20
CA GLU A 812 -2.02 26.76 10.19
C GLU A 812 -2.32 26.18 11.58
N ARG A 813 -1.42 26.43 12.54
CA ARG A 813 -1.38 25.88 13.92
C ARG A 813 -2.70 25.96 14.73
N ASN A 814 -3.76 26.55 14.21
CA ASN A 814 -5.06 26.74 14.86
C ASN A 814 -6.20 25.87 14.28
N ALA A 815 -5.96 24.99 13.30
CA ALA A 815 -7.00 24.17 12.67
C ALA A 815 -7.55 23.01 13.53
N LYS A 816 -6.99 22.74 14.73
CA LYS A 816 -7.48 21.70 15.65
C LYS A 816 -8.91 21.93 16.18
N ARG A 817 -9.48 23.13 16.01
CA ARG A 817 -10.86 23.43 16.43
C ARG A 817 -11.90 23.27 15.31
N LYS A 818 -11.50 23.03 14.06
CA LYS A 818 -12.41 22.94 12.89
C LYS A 818 -12.87 21.53 12.53
N LEU A 819 -12.18 20.49 13.03
CA LEU A 819 -12.56 19.08 12.82
C LEU A 819 -13.75 18.62 13.67
N ALA A 820 -14.19 19.40 14.66
CA ALA A 820 -15.37 19.08 15.46
C ALA A 820 -16.69 19.45 14.75
N THR A 821 -16.65 20.19 13.64
CA THR A 821 -17.83 20.64 12.89
C THR A 821 -17.68 20.33 11.39
N GLY A 822 -17.78 19.04 11.03
CA GLY A 822 -18.44 18.53 9.81
C GLY A 822 -18.18 19.13 8.42
N GLY A 823 -17.14 19.94 8.17
CA GLY A 823 -16.83 20.43 6.83
C GLY A 823 -16.18 19.34 5.98
N SER A 824 -16.96 18.54 5.26
CA SER A 824 -16.45 17.55 4.31
C SER A 824 -16.01 18.25 3.02
N SER A 825 -14.71 18.14 2.70
CA SER A 825 -14.20 18.39 1.34
C SER A 825 -14.59 17.20 0.46
N GLY A 826 -14.96 17.42 -0.80
CA GLY A 826 -15.44 16.37 -1.71
C GLY A 826 -16.74 16.70 -2.42
N VAL A 827 -17.20 15.78 -3.28
CA VAL A 827 -18.54 15.82 -3.87
C VAL A 827 -19.49 15.15 -2.89
N ILE A 828 -20.49 15.88 -2.40
CA ILE A 828 -21.38 15.40 -1.33
C ILE A 828 -22.68 14.84 -1.92
N THR A 829 -23.19 15.48 -2.97
CA THR A 829 -24.47 15.12 -3.57
C THR A 829 -24.46 15.36 -5.08
N GLY A 830 -25.40 14.76 -5.79
CA GLY A 830 -25.59 14.95 -7.22
C GLY A 830 -26.98 14.53 -7.67
N LEU A 831 -27.34 14.92 -8.89
CA LEU A 831 -28.59 14.50 -9.52
C LEU A 831 -28.46 14.42 -11.04
N PHE A 832 -29.29 13.57 -11.65
CA PHE A 832 -29.52 13.56 -13.09
C PHE A 832 -30.83 14.29 -13.39
N ASP A 833 -30.83 15.17 -14.39
CA ASP A 833 -32.03 15.82 -14.90
C ASP A 833 -32.20 15.53 -16.39
N THR A 834 -33.31 14.85 -16.69
CA THR A 834 -33.76 14.54 -18.05
C THR A 834 -35.09 15.20 -18.41
N GLU A 835 -35.65 16.01 -17.50
CA GLU A 835 -36.91 16.70 -17.72
C GLU A 835 -36.77 17.75 -18.85
N GLY A 836 -37.84 17.96 -19.62
CA GLY A 836 -37.82 18.90 -20.74
C GLY A 836 -36.85 18.57 -21.89
N GLY A 837 -36.33 17.33 -21.96
CA GLY A 837 -35.35 16.90 -22.97
C GLY A 837 -33.90 17.28 -22.64
N ARG A 838 -33.64 17.74 -21.41
CA ARG A 838 -32.30 18.00 -20.91
C ARG A 838 -31.54 16.69 -20.69
N ASN A 839 -30.21 16.77 -20.62
CA ASN A 839 -29.37 15.63 -20.24
C ASN A 839 -28.24 16.15 -19.37
N LEU A 840 -28.60 16.56 -18.15
CA LEU A 840 -27.69 17.21 -17.21
C LEU A 840 -27.33 16.25 -16.08
N THR A 841 -26.04 16.19 -15.76
CA THR A 841 -25.53 15.61 -14.52
C THR A 841 -24.98 16.75 -13.67
N MET A 842 -25.51 16.91 -12.46
CA MET A 842 -25.10 17.97 -11.54
C MET A 842 -24.38 17.35 -10.35
N LEU A 843 -23.20 17.88 -10.01
CA LEU A 843 -22.43 17.46 -8.84
C LEU A 843 -22.21 18.66 -7.93
N ALA A 844 -22.43 18.50 -6.63
CA ALA A 844 -22.29 19.57 -5.65
C ALA A 844 -21.67 19.10 -4.33
N GLY A 845 -20.95 20.00 -3.66
CA GLY A 845 -20.20 19.68 -2.46
C GLY A 845 -19.32 20.85 -2.02
N HIS A 846 -18.10 20.52 -1.60
CA HIS A 846 -17.02 21.49 -1.36
C HIS A 846 -15.77 21.05 -2.11
N PHE A 847 -15.57 21.61 -3.30
CA PHE A 847 -14.48 21.24 -4.21
C PHE A 847 -14.24 22.34 -5.24
N THR A 848 -13.07 22.30 -5.88
CA THR A 848 -12.76 23.09 -7.07
C THR A 848 -12.82 22.18 -8.30
N ALA A 849 -13.21 22.71 -9.46
CA ALA A 849 -13.21 21.95 -10.71
C ALA A 849 -12.80 22.86 -11.89
N LYS A 850 -12.29 22.22 -12.95
CA LYS A 850 -12.02 22.85 -14.25
C LYS A 850 -13.16 22.51 -15.22
N THR A 851 -13.71 23.54 -15.84
CA THR A 851 -14.70 23.44 -16.92
C THR A 851 -14.04 23.06 -18.24
N SER A 852 -14.84 22.79 -19.27
CA SER A 852 -14.33 22.46 -20.62
C SER A 852 -13.56 23.60 -21.29
N ASP A 853 -13.73 24.85 -20.86
CA ASP A 853 -12.92 26.01 -21.30
C ASP A 853 -11.73 26.30 -20.37
N ASN A 854 -11.42 25.37 -19.45
CA ASN A 854 -10.33 25.44 -18.48
C ASN A 854 -10.49 26.60 -17.45
N SER A 855 -11.69 27.13 -17.28
CA SER A 855 -12.01 28.07 -16.20
C SER A 855 -12.27 27.33 -14.87
N VAL A 856 -11.99 28.01 -13.77
CA VAL A 856 -12.10 27.44 -12.42
C VAL A 856 -13.49 27.72 -11.85
N VAL A 857 -14.16 26.68 -11.38
CA VAL A 857 -15.48 26.76 -10.76
C VAL A 857 -15.47 26.05 -9.40
N ASN A 858 -16.30 26.54 -8.47
CA ASN A 858 -16.34 26.05 -7.10
C ASN A 858 -17.69 25.42 -6.77
N ASN A 859 -17.65 24.28 -6.07
CA ASN A 859 -18.73 23.67 -5.29
C ASN A 859 -19.98 23.17 -6.06
N LEU A 860 -20.23 23.59 -7.30
CA LEU A 860 -21.32 23.12 -8.17
C LEU A 860 -20.91 23.13 -9.65
N VAL A 861 -21.02 21.96 -10.30
CA VAL A 861 -20.75 21.77 -11.74
C VAL A 861 -21.94 21.12 -12.45
N PHE A 862 -22.12 21.51 -13.70
CA PHE A 862 -23.10 20.99 -14.64
C PHE A 862 -22.38 20.31 -15.79
N LEU A 863 -22.60 19.01 -15.95
CA LEU A 863 -22.13 18.22 -17.08
C LEU A 863 -23.29 18.00 -18.05
N ASN A 864 -23.16 18.53 -19.28
CA ASN A 864 -24.20 18.47 -20.29
C ASN A 864 -23.94 17.40 -21.35
N GLY A 865 -24.54 16.22 -21.15
CA GLY A 865 -24.42 15.11 -22.09
C GLY A 865 -25.09 15.35 -23.44
N ALA A 866 -25.99 16.33 -23.55
CA ALA A 866 -26.58 16.72 -24.85
C ALA A 866 -25.61 17.53 -25.72
N GLN A 867 -24.57 18.11 -25.11
CA GLN A 867 -23.58 18.97 -25.77
C GLN A 867 -22.18 18.32 -25.79
N HIS A 868 -22.09 17.00 -25.95
CA HIS A 868 -20.82 16.26 -25.91
C HIS A 868 -20.05 16.45 -24.59
N ASP A 869 -20.77 16.27 -23.47
CA ASP A 869 -20.19 16.29 -22.12
C ASP A 869 -19.49 17.61 -21.75
N VAL A 870 -20.00 18.74 -22.26
CA VAL A 870 -19.52 20.08 -21.88
C VAL A 870 -19.78 20.32 -20.39
N VAL A 871 -18.71 20.68 -19.67
CA VAL A 871 -18.69 21.01 -18.25
C VAL A 871 -18.74 22.51 -18.06
N THR A 872 -19.73 22.98 -17.30
CA THR A 872 -19.92 24.39 -16.90
C THR A 872 -20.12 24.48 -15.39
N GLY A 873 -20.04 25.69 -14.81
CA GLY A 873 -20.27 25.91 -13.39
C GLY A 873 -21.34 26.96 -13.12
N ALA A 874 -21.67 27.14 -11.84
CA ALA A 874 -22.70 28.06 -11.33
C ALA A 874 -22.52 29.55 -11.69
N GLY A 875 -21.31 29.96 -12.12
CA GLY A 875 -20.93 31.36 -12.31
C GLY A 875 -20.60 32.09 -10.99
N PRO A 876 -20.26 33.39 -11.05
CA PRO A 876 -19.93 34.18 -9.87
C PRO A 876 -21.18 34.57 -9.08
N GLY A 877 -21.12 34.51 -7.74
CA GLY A 877 -22.20 34.96 -6.87
C GLY A 877 -22.25 34.26 -5.51
N ILE A 878 -21.72 33.04 -5.42
CA ILE A 878 -21.60 32.27 -4.17
C ILE A 878 -20.13 32.23 -3.74
N ASP A 879 -19.89 32.34 -2.43
CA ASP A 879 -18.54 32.32 -1.86
C ASP A 879 -17.87 30.97 -2.09
N ALA A 880 -16.58 30.97 -2.46
CA ALA A 880 -15.81 29.74 -2.71
C ALA A 880 -15.71 28.82 -1.48
N ASN A 881 -15.80 29.39 -0.26
CA ASN A 881 -15.81 28.63 0.99
C ASN A 881 -17.16 27.97 1.33
N SER A 882 -18.17 28.10 0.45
CA SER A 882 -19.49 27.47 0.64
C SER A 882 -19.43 25.95 0.47
N THR A 883 -20.38 25.24 1.07
CA THR A 883 -20.56 23.79 0.92
C THR A 883 -22.00 23.49 0.56
N PHE A 884 -22.24 22.86 -0.59
CA PHE A 884 -23.56 22.37 -0.98
C PHE A 884 -23.79 20.96 -0.43
N LEU A 885 -24.97 20.71 0.14
CA LEU A 885 -25.32 19.45 0.80
C LEU A 885 -26.53 18.77 0.15
N SER A 886 -27.41 19.53 -0.48
CA SER A 886 -28.65 19.01 -1.08
C SER A 886 -28.98 19.73 -2.37
N LEU A 887 -29.49 18.97 -3.34
CA LEU A 887 -29.97 19.49 -4.62
C LEU A 887 -31.37 18.93 -4.91
N ALA A 888 -32.23 19.73 -5.52
CA ALA A 888 -33.51 19.26 -6.03
C ALA A 888 -33.94 20.05 -7.27
N VAL A 889 -34.60 19.38 -8.21
CA VAL A 889 -35.19 20.02 -9.39
C VAL A 889 -36.71 19.97 -9.29
N ASN A 890 -37.35 21.08 -9.65
CA ASN A 890 -38.79 21.15 -9.87
C ASN A 890 -39.05 21.96 -11.15
N LYS A 891 -39.68 21.33 -12.15
CA LYS A 891 -39.92 21.90 -13.50
C LYS A 891 -38.60 22.29 -14.20
N ASP A 892 -38.26 23.58 -14.17
CA ASP A 892 -37.06 24.15 -14.80
C ASP A 892 -36.14 24.85 -13.78
N MET A 893 -36.42 24.72 -12.49
CA MET A 893 -35.66 25.37 -11.42
C MET A 893 -34.84 24.33 -10.65
N LEU A 894 -33.54 24.57 -10.51
CA LEU A 894 -32.68 23.83 -9.60
C LEU A 894 -32.58 24.60 -8.28
N LEU A 895 -32.89 23.93 -7.18
CA LEU A 895 -32.65 24.41 -5.83
C LEU A 895 -31.40 23.72 -5.29
N ALA A 896 -30.44 24.53 -4.82
CA ALA A 896 -29.21 24.04 -4.21
C ALA A 896 -29.08 24.61 -2.80
N GLY A 897 -28.99 23.72 -1.81
CA GLY A 897 -28.93 24.06 -0.40
C GLY A 897 -27.67 23.55 0.26
N GLY A 898 -27.24 24.23 1.32
CA GLY A 898 -26.12 23.81 2.14
C GLY A 898 -25.70 24.88 3.13
N LYS A 899 -24.44 24.86 3.54
CA LYS A 899 -23.79 25.95 4.26
C LYS A 899 -23.22 26.93 3.24
N ILE A 900 -24.11 27.73 2.67
CA ILE A 900 -23.80 28.63 1.56
C ILE A 900 -24.04 30.08 1.95
N SER A 901 -23.16 30.96 1.49
CA SER A 901 -23.28 32.41 1.56
C SER A 901 -22.89 33.04 0.24
N GLY A 902 -23.49 34.18 -0.09
CA GLY A 902 -23.11 34.94 -1.27
C GLY A 902 -24.09 36.05 -1.60
N LYS A 903 -23.87 36.67 -2.76
CA LYS A 903 -24.73 37.70 -3.31
C LYS A 903 -24.94 37.45 -4.80
N VAL A 904 -26.20 37.23 -5.17
CA VAL A 904 -26.62 37.01 -6.56
C VAL A 904 -27.39 38.25 -7.01
N ALA A 905 -26.85 38.96 -8.00
CA ALA A 905 -27.32 40.31 -8.37
C ALA A 905 -27.40 41.23 -7.13
N ASP A 906 -28.60 41.65 -6.72
CA ASP A 906 -28.83 42.48 -5.53
C ASP A 906 -29.35 41.72 -4.30
N ALA A 907 -29.61 40.41 -4.43
CA ALA A 907 -30.13 39.58 -3.36
C ALA A 907 -29.02 38.89 -2.56
N ASN A 908 -29.06 39.02 -1.24
CA ASN A 908 -28.22 38.22 -0.34
C ASN A 908 -28.75 36.79 -0.29
N VAL A 909 -27.84 35.82 -0.42
CA VAL A 909 -28.14 34.40 -0.41
C VAL A 909 -27.51 33.78 0.83
N LYS A 910 -28.31 33.04 1.61
CA LYS A 910 -27.85 32.28 2.78
C LYS A 910 -28.66 30.99 2.88
N GLY A 911 -27.98 29.85 2.91
CA GLY A 911 -28.56 28.51 3.04
C GLY A 911 -29.16 27.89 1.76
N LEU A 912 -29.83 28.68 0.91
CA LEU A 912 -30.50 28.19 -0.31
C LEU A 912 -30.30 29.14 -1.49
N VAL A 913 -29.97 28.61 -2.66
CA VAL A 913 -29.88 29.35 -3.93
C VAL A 913 -30.67 28.64 -5.02
N VAL A 914 -31.23 29.41 -5.97
CA VAL A 914 -32.05 28.89 -7.07
C VAL A 914 -31.46 29.23 -8.43
N TYR A 915 -31.38 28.25 -9.32
CA TYR A 915 -30.93 28.38 -10.71
C TYR A 915 -32.07 28.12 -11.69
N ASP A 916 -32.01 28.79 -12.83
CA ASP A 916 -32.91 28.58 -13.97
C ASP A 916 -32.23 27.70 -15.01
N LEU A 917 -32.70 26.46 -15.14
CA LEU A 917 -32.12 25.46 -16.03
C LEU A 917 -32.42 25.73 -17.52
N LYS A 918 -33.41 26.58 -17.85
CA LYS A 918 -33.70 26.95 -19.25
C LYS A 918 -32.76 28.04 -19.77
N ASN A 919 -32.33 28.95 -18.89
CA ASN A 919 -31.51 30.10 -19.24
C ASN A 919 -30.01 29.84 -19.02
N GLU A 920 -29.47 28.84 -19.72
CA GLU A 920 -28.05 28.43 -19.62
C GLU A 920 -27.61 28.06 -18.19
N HIS A 921 -28.52 27.54 -17.36
CA HIS A 921 -28.26 27.13 -15.96
C HIS A 921 -27.72 28.27 -15.07
N ARG A 922 -28.07 29.52 -15.39
CA ARG A 922 -27.67 30.70 -14.61
C ARG A 922 -28.52 30.84 -13.34
N TYR A 923 -28.07 31.68 -12.42
CA TYR A 923 -28.87 32.06 -11.26
C TYR A 923 -30.23 32.64 -11.68
N ALA A 924 -31.30 32.21 -11.00
CA ALA A 924 -32.62 32.78 -11.20
C ALA A 924 -32.63 34.29 -10.88
N SER A 925 -33.36 35.07 -11.67
CA SER A 925 -33.45 36.53 -11.50
C SER A 925 -34.08 36.95 -10.17
N ASN A 926 -35.00 36.14 -9.64
CA ASN A 926 -35.61 36.31 -8.33
C ASN A 926 -35.13 35.18 -7.41
N GLN A 927 -34.30 35.53 -6.43
CA GLN A 927 -33.90 34.61 -5.36
C GLN A 927 -34.92 34.65 -4.21
N PRO A 928 -35.13 33.53 -3.48
CA PRO A 928 -35.92 33.53 -2.25
C PRO A 928 -35.23 34.36 -1.17
N SER A 929 -36.01 34.88 -0.21
CA SER A 929 -35.46 35.55 0.96
C SER A 929 -34.51 34.62 1.72
N ALA A 930 -33.34 35.13 2.11
CA ALA A 930 -32.31 34.38 2.81
C ALA A 930 -32.82 33.73 4.11
N LEU A 931 -32.32 32.53 4.41
CA LEU A 931 -32.53 31.86 5.69
C LEU A 931 -31.65 32.51 6.76
N ASP A 932 -32.12 32.54 8.01
CA ASP A 932 -31.39 33.18 9.11
C ASP A 932 -31.29 32.30 10.37
N GLY A 933 -30.24 32.58 11.17
CA GLY A 933 -29.75 31.79 12.29
C GLY A 933 -28.22 31.89 12.45
N ASP A 934 -27.69 31.38 13.56
CA ASP A 934 -26.26 31.45 13.92
C ASP A 934 -25.36 30.66 12.95
N ASP A 935 -25.77 29.43 12.59
CA ASP A 935 -25.07 28.58 11.61
C ASP A 935 -26.08 27.95 10.65
N VAL A 936 -26.46 28.69 9.61
CA VAL A 936 -27.49 28.25 8.67
C VAL A 936 -26.96 27.14 7.77
N GLU A 937 -27.64 26.00 7.79
CA GLU A 937 -27.30 24.83 6.99
C GLU A 937 -28.59 24.21 6.43
N VAL A 938 -28.69 24.08 5.10
CA VAL A 938 -29.78 23.33 4.45
C VAL A 938 -29.29 21.93 4.13
N ARG A 939 -29.77 20.91 4.85
CA ARG A 939 -29.36 19.51 4.72
C ARG A 939 -30.23 18.71 3.76
N ALA A 940 -31.49 19.09 3.60
CA ALA A 940 -32.44 18.37 2.75
C ALA A 940 -33.40 19.32 2.02
N ILE A 941 -33.63 19.04 0.74
CA ILE A 941 -34.63 19.72 -0.09
C ILE A 941 -35.53 18.65 -0.71
N ALA A 942 -36.84 18.77 -0.50
CA ALA A 942 -37.83 17.78 -0.92
C ALA A 942 -39.00 18.45 -1.64
N PRO A 943 -38.99 18.49 -3.00
CA PRO A 943 -40.13 18.93 -3.79
C PRO A 943 -41.35 18.06 -3.54
N ARG A 944 -42.50 18.68 -3.25
CA ARG A 944 -43.74 17.95 -3.03
C ARG A 944 -44.33 17.46 -4.36
N PRO A 945 -44.61 16.15 -4.50
CA PRO A 945 -45.12 15.59 -5.76
C PRO A 945 -46.40 16.29 -6.25
N GLY A 946 -46.40 16.71 -7.51
CA GLY A 946 -47.59 17.29 -8.17
C GLY A 946 -47.89 18.75 -7.82
N THR A 947 -46.99 19.44 -7.10
CA THR A 947 -47.16 20.84 -6.68
C THR A 947 -45.89 21.68 -6.96
N SER A 948 -45.97 23.00 -6.77
CA SER A 948 -44.82 23.92 -6.75
C SER A 948 -44.27 24.18 -5.34
N ASP A 949 -44.76 23.45 -4.33
CA ASP A 949 -44.26 23.54 -2.96
C ASP A 949 -42.93 22.78 -2.82
N ILE A 950 -41.89 23.46 -2.33
CA ILE A 950 -40.58 22.85 -2.06
C ILE A 950 -40.26 22.92 -0.58
N PHE A 951 -40.17 21.77 0.07
CA PHE A 951 -39.85 21.69 1.49
C PHE A 951 -38.33 21.73 1.68
N VAL A 952 -37.86 22.57 2.58
CA VAL A 952 -36.45 22.82 2.88
C VAL A 952 -36.26 22.54 4.37
N GLY A 953 -35.34 21.64 4.68
CA GLY A 953 -35.06 21.18 6.05
C GLY A 953 -33.58 21.32 6.39
N GLY A 954 -33.29 21.71 7.64
CA GLY A 954 -31.92 21.86 8.11
C GLY A 954 -31.83 22.56 9.46
N VAL A 955 -30.75 23.32 9.62
CA VAL A 955 -30.45 24.14 10.80
C VAL A 955 -30.66 25.60 10.42
N PHE A 956 -31.81 26.17 10.80
CA PHE A 956 -32.14 27.59 10.64
C PHE A 956 -33.33 27.94 11.53
N GLN A 957 -33.51 29.23 11.80
CA GLN A 957 -34.55 29.75 12.71
C GLN A 957 -35.67 30.50 11.98
N SER A 958 -35.35 31.15 10.87
CA SER A 958 -36.33 31.93 10.09
C SER A 958 -35.97 31.99 8.60
N ALA A 959 -36.95 32.33 7.78
CA ALA A 959 -36.80 32.57 6.35
C ALA A 959 -37.24 34.00 6.04
N GLY A 960 -36.28 34.92 5.86
CA GLY A 960 -36.55 36.35 5.89
C GLY A 960 -37.19 36.76 7.23
N SER A 961 -38.38 37.39 7.17
CA SER A 961 -39.12 37.79 8.37
C SER A 961 -40.05 36.69 8.93
N LEU A 962 -40.12 35.50 8.32
CA LEU A 962 -41.02 34.42 8.75
C LEU A 962 -40.32 33.50 9.77
N PRO A 963 -40.79 33.41 11.03
CA PRO A 963 -40.27 32.46 12.00
C PRO A 963 -40.62 31.02 11.63
N CYS A 964 -39.61 30.26 11.22
CA CYS A 964 -39.78 28.97 10.60
C CYS A 964 -38.56 28.09 10.92
N PRO A 965 -38.46 27.58 12.16
CA PRO A 965 -37.35 26.74 12.55
C PRO A 965 -37.48 25.35 11.92
N SER A 966 -36.34 24.73 11.60
CA SER A 966 -36.21 23.33 11.16
C SER A 966 -36.69 23.03 9.74
N VAL A 967 -37.97 23.30 9.41
CA VAL A 967 -38.56 23.02 8.08
C VAL A 967 -39.42 24.18 7.63
N CYS A 968 -39.16 24.69 6.43
CA CYS A 968 -40.03 25.62 5.71
C CYS A 968 -40.43 25.04 4.36
N TYR A 969 -41.48 25.56 3.74
CA TYR A 969 -41.71 25.31 2.33
C TYR A 969 -41.77 26.62 1.53
N LEU A 970 -41.13 26.60 0.36
CA LEU A 970 -41.12 27.68 -0.62
C LEU A 970 -42.13 27.34 -1.71
N GLU A 971 -43.09 28.23 -1.95
CA GLU A 971 -43.94 28.14 -3.13
C GLU A 971 -43.23 28.84 -4.29
N LEU A 972 -42.73 28.06 -5.26
CA LEU A 972 -41.84 28.58 -6.31
C LEU A 972 -42.51 29.62 -7.22
N ASP A 973 -43.80 29.48 -7.52
CA ASP A 973 -44.49 30.36 -8.46
C ASP A 973 -44.72 31.77 -7.85
N SER A 974 -44.85 31.88 -6.52
CA SER A 974 -45.06 33.13 -5.78
C SER A 974 -43.79 33.67 -5.11
N ASN A 975 -42.72 32.85 -5.03
CA ASN A 975 -41.51 33.09 -4.26
C ASN A 975 -41.78 33.44 -2.79
N GLN A 976 -42.78 32.79 -2.18
CA GLN A 976 -43.18 33.01 -0.80
C GLN A 976 -42.82 31.83 0.10
N TRP A 977 -42.17 32.14 1.22
CA TRP A 977 -41.94 31.20 2.30
C TRP A 977 -43.19 30.98 3.13
N ASN A 978 -43.43 29.73 3.50
CA ASN A 978 -44.49 29.32 4.39
C ASN A 978 -43.98 28.30 5.41
N ARG A 979 -44.70 28.20 6.53
CA ARG A 979 -44.34 27.29 7.62
C ARG A 979 -45.32 26.10 7.65
N PRO A 980 -44.82 24.85 7.55
CA PRO A 980 -45.66 23.67 7.66
C PRO A 980 -45.99 23.41 9.15
N GLY A 981 -47.14 23.90 9.62
CA GLY A 981 -47.56 23.76 11.03
C GLY A 981 -46.65 24.48 12.04
N THR A 982 -46.94 24.38 13.34
CA THR A 982 -46.22 25.14 14.38
C THR A 982 -45.51 24.29 15.44
N SER A 983 -45.70 22.98 15.42
CA SER A 983 -45.29 22.06 16.50
C SER A 983 -43.89 21.47 16.37
N LEU A 984 -43.28 21.52 15.18
CA LEU A 984 -41.92 21.00 14.93
C LEU A 984 -40.84 22.03 15.29
N ARG A 985 -39.77 21.55 15.93
CA ARG A 985 -38.49 22.24 16.19
C ARG A 985 -37.34 21.23 16.16
N GLY A 986 -36.10 21.72 16.14
CA GLY A 986 -34.87 20.91 16.15
C GLY A 986 -34.10 20.97 14.84
N ASP A 987 -33.21 20.01 14.63
CA ASP A 987 -32.32 19.95 13.47
C ASP A 987 -32.76 18.81 12.54
N VAL A 988 -32.97 19.11 11.27
CA VAL A 988 -33.45 18.14 10.28
C VAL A 988 -32.30 17.66 9.41
N THR A 989 -32.18 16.34 9.27
CA THR A 989 -31.15 15.71 8.44
C THR A 989 -31.74 15.14 7.16
N VAL A 990 -32.94 14.56 7.21
CA VAL A 990 -33.59 13.94 6.03
C VAL A 990 -35.03 14.40 5.88
N LEU A 991 -35.43 14.69 4.63
CA LEU A 991 -36.81 14.93 4.21
C LEU A 991 -37.16 13.97 3.07
N LEU A 992 -38.23 13.20 3.20
CA LEU A 992 -38.62 12.22 2.19
C LEU A 992 -40.14 12.11 2.01
N TRP A 993 -40.64 12.49 0.84
CA TRP A 993 -42.06 12.31 0.49
C TRP A 993 -42.36 10.84 0.17
N THR A 994 -43.35 10.27 0.85
CA THR A 994 -43.84 8.90 0.59
C THR A 994 -45.10 8.91 -0.28
N GLU A 995 -45.99 9.86 -0.02
CA GLU A 995 -47.18 10.16 -0.81
C GLU A 995 -47.30 11.68 -1.04
N SER A 996 -48.22 12.14 -1.89
CA SER A 996 -48.42 13.58 -2.12
C SER A 996 -48.88 14.39 -0.89
N ASP A 997 -49.28 13.70 0.17
CA ASP A 997 -49.78 14.25 1.43
C ASP A 997 -49.04 13.75 2.68
N GLN A 998 -48.03 12.90 2.54
CA GLN A 998 -47.22 12.41 3.66
C GLN A 998 -45.71 12.60 3.46
N LEU A 999 -45.08 13.32 4.38
CA LEU A 999 -43.64 13.59 4.42
C LEU A 999 -43.02 12.94 5.66
N LEU A 1000 -42.01 12.10 5.47
CA LEU A 1000 -41.17 11.56 6.54
C LEU A 1000 -40.01 12.52 6.82
N VAL A 1001 -39.69 12.70 8.10
CA VAL A 1001 -38.63 13.58 8.56
C VAL A 1001 -37.80 12.88 9.63
N ALA A 1002 -36.47 12.95 9.47
CA ALA A 1002 -35.52 12.44 10.45
C ALA A 1002 -34.53 13.53 10.87
N GLY A 1003 -34.11 13.49 12.13
CA GLY A 1003 -33.16 14.45 12.71
C GLY A 1003 -33.28 14.49 14.23
N ASN A 1004 -32.68 15.48 14.88
CA ASN A 1004 -32.88 15.71 16.30
C ASN A 1004 -34.10 16.63 16.49
N LEU A 1005 -35.28 16.04 16.65
CA LEU A 1005 -36.55 16.75 16.54
C LEU A 1005 -37.27 16.88 17.89
N THR A 1006 -38.13 17.89 17.98
CA THR A 1006 -39.15 18.00 19.03
C THR A 1006 -40.49 18.28 18.39
N VAL A 1007 -41.46 17.39 18.59
CA VAL A 1007 -42.84 17.54 18.13
C VAL A 1007 -43.74 17.65 19.36
N GLU A 1008 -44.45 18.77 19.50
CA GLU A 1008 -45.38 19.00 20.63
C GLU A 1008 -44.75 18.79 22.03
N ARG A 1009 -43.47 19.18 22.18
CA ARG A 1009 -42.62 19.02 23.39
C ARG A 1009 -42.06 17.61 23.63
N ASN A 1010 -42.36 16.63 22.78
CA ASN A 1010 -41.74 15.30 22.85
C ASN A 1010 -40.48 15.27 21.97
N ALA A 1011 -39.34 14.95 22.56
CA ALA A 1011 -38.10 14.69 21.81
C ALA A 1011 -38.25 13.40 21.00
N THR A 1012 -37.87 13.43 19.74
CA THR A 1012 -37.95 12.27 18.84
C THR A 1012 -36.90 12.38 17.74
N MET A 1013 -36.51 11.24 17.16
CA MET A 1013 -35.62 11.22 16.01
C MET A 1013 -36.36 11.13 14.66
N LEU A 1014 -37.67 10.83 14.71
CA LEU A 1014 -38.48 10.53 13.54
C LEU A 1014 -39.90 11.13 13.67
N ALA A 1015 -40.33 11.83 12.62
CA ALA A 1015 -41.65 12.43 12.55
C ALA A 1015 -42.28 12.22 11.16
N LYS A 1016 -43.61 12.35 11.10
CA LYS A 1016 -44.39 12.45 9.86
C LYS A 1016 -45.14 13.77 9.84
N TYR A 1017 -45.27 14.34 8.64
CA TYR A 1017 -46.13 15.49 8.38
C TYR A 1017 -47.24 15.11 7.42
N ASN A 1018 -48.48 15.47 7.78
CA ASN A 1018 -49.66 15.31 6.93
C ASN A 1018 -49.98 16.67 6.30
N ALA A 1019 -49.84 16.77 4.97
CA ALA A 1019 -50.04 18.03 4.26
C ALA A 1019 -51.51 18.46 4.14
N LYS A 1020 -52.47 17.53 4.28
CA LYS A 1020 -53.91 17.86 4.28
C LYS A 1020 -54.34 18.44 5.63
N GLU A 1021 -53.86 17.84 6.71
CA GLU A 1021 -54.17 18.28 8.08
C GLU A 1021 -53.24 19.41 8.56
N GLN A 1022 -52.13 19.64 7.85
CA GLN A 1022 -51.02 20.52 8.24
C GLN A 1022 -50.48 20.23 9.66
N ALA A 1023 -50.48 18.95 10.03
CA ALA A 1023 -50.13 18.48 11.36
C ALA A 1023 -48.88 17.58 11.35
N TRP A 1024 -48.12 17.64 12.45
CA TRP A 1024 -46.95 16.78 12.71
C TRP A 1024 -47.30 15.69 13.72
N SER A 1025 -46.79 14.49 13.50
CA SER A 1025 -46.90 13.36 14.43
C SER A 1025 -45.56 12.66 14.59
N THR A 1026 -45.26 12.11 15.76
CA THR A 1026 -44.05 11.30 15.98
C THR A 1026 -44.23 9.89 15.41
N ILE A 1027 -43.12 9.27 14.96
CA ILE A 1027 -43.11 7.84 14.63
C ILE A 1027 -42.67 7.08 15.87
N THR A 1028 -43.52 6.17 16.35
CA THR A 1028 -43.20 5.29 17.48
C THR A 1028 -43.48 3.83 17.11
N GLY A 1029 -42.87 2.92 17.86
CA GLY A 1029 -42.96 1.48 17.65
C GLY A 1029 -42.32 0.74 18.80
N LYS A 1030 -42.45 -0.59 18.82
CA LYS A 1030 -41.69 -1.41 19.78
C LYS A 1030 -40.19 -1.23 19.55
N ASN A 1031 -39.41 -1.27 20.62
CA ASN A 1031 -37.95 -1.09 20.63
C ASN A 1031 -37.45 0.25 20.08
N SER A 1032 -38.21 1.34 20.24
CA SER A 1032 -37.78 2.69 19.82
C SER A 1032 -36.47 3.14 20.48
N GLU A 1033 -36.11 2.55 21.63
CA GLU A 1033 -34.83 2.76 22.32
C GLU A 1033 -33.61 2.29 21.53
N SER A 1034 -33.80 1.49 20.47
CA SER A 1034 -32.71 1.14 19.53
C SER A 1034 -32.20 2.34 18.72
N ILE A 1035 -32.97 3.43 18.67
CA ILE A 1035 -32.57 4.71 18.08
C ILE A 1035 -31.99 5.60 19.18
N ASN A 1036 -30.75 5.32 19.58
CA ASN A 1036 -30.09 5.93 20.74
C ASN A 1036 -29.14 7.10 20.39
N GLY A 1037 -29.34 7.76 19.25
CA GLY A 1037 -28.53 8.89 18.83
C GLY A 1037 -28.99 9.56 17.54
N GLU A 1038 -28.10 10.34 16.93
CA GLU A 1038 -28.40 11.14 15.74
C GLU A 1038 -28.59 10.25 14.50
N VAL A 1039 -29.73 10.40 13.82
CA VAL A 1039 -30.00 9.75 12.53
C VAL A 1039 -29.34 10.55 11.41
N ARG A 1040 -28.47 9.88 10.64
CA ARG A 1040 -27.71 10.49 9.54
C ARG A 1040 -28.16 10.03 8.16
N ALA A 1041 -28.69 8.81 8.05
CA ALA A 1041 -29.18 8.27 6.79
C ALA A 1041 -30.53 7.54 6.98
N LEU A 1042 -31.39 7.62 5.97
CA LEU A 1042 -32.67 6.92 5.91
C LEU A 1042 -32.89 6.43 4.48
N GLY A 1043 -33.19 5.14 4.32
CA GLY A 1043 -33.50 4.51 3.03
C GLY A 1043 -34.83 3.77 3.07
N LEU A 1044 -35.69 3.96 2.07
CA LEU A 1044 -36.98 3.25 2.02
C LEU A 1044 -36.79 1.79 1.59
N SER A 1045 -37.39 0.87 2.36
CA SER A 1045 -37.59 -0.52 1.93
C SER A 1045 -38.87 -0.66 1.11
N GLN A 1046 -39.87 0.20 1.34
CA GLN A 1046 -41.08 0.30 0.53
C GLN A 1046 -41.38 1.75 0.17
N SER A 1047 -41.79 1.96 -1.09
CA SER A 1047 -42.03 3.29 -1.66
C SER A 1047 -43.14 4.09 -0.95
N ASP A 1048 -44.07 3.43 -0.26
CA ASP A 1048 -45.12 4.07 0.54
C ASP A 1048 -44.66 4.53 1.94
N GLY A 1049 -43.41 4.26 2.32
CA GLY A 1049 -42.87 4.61 3.63
C GLY A 1049 -43.40 3.79 4.79
N SER A 1050 -44.05 2.65 4.52
CA SER A 1050 -44.49 1.71 5.55
C SER A 1050 -43.31 0.99 6.22
N LYS A 1051 -42.24 0.74 5.45
CA LYS A 1051 -40.99 0.11 5.92
C LYS A 1051 -39.77 0.87 5.44
N PHE A 1052 -38.80 1.07 6.32
CA PHE A 1052 -37.58 1.82 6.01
C PHE A 1052 -36.43 1.46 6.94
N TRP A 1053 -35.22 1.77 6.49
CA TRP A 1053 -33.98 1.65 7.24
C TRP A 1053 -33.52 3.01 7.74
N ILE A 1054 -32.91 3.03 8.92
CA ILE A 1054 -32.24 4.19 9.50
C ILE A 1054 -30.85 3.80 9.97
N ALA A 1055 -29.90 4.70 9.78
CA ALA A 1055 -28.56 4.59 10.31
C ALA A 1055 -28.10 5.90 10.92
N GLY A 1056 -27.23 5.79 11.90
CA GLY A 1056 -26.78 6.92 12.67
C GLY A 1056 -25.68 6.57 13.66
N LYS A 1057 -25.39 7.53 14.54
CA LYS A 1057 -24.38 7.39 15.58
C LYS A 1057 -25.03 7.59 16.94
N SER A 1058 -24.88 6.61 17.82
CA SER A 1058 -25.33 6.66 19.20
C SER A 1058 -24.57 7.74 20.00
N ALA A 1059 -25.07 8.06 21.19
CA ALA A 1059 -24.38 8.98 22.10
C ALA A 1059 -22.99 8.48 22.57
N ASP A 1060 -22.75 7.16 22.58
CA ASP A 1060 -21.45 6.56 22.93
C ASP A 1060 -20.46 6.50 21.75
N GLY A 1061 -20.91 6.91 20.55
CA GLY A 1061 -20.07 6.96 19.36
C GLY A 1061 -20.09 5.68 18.51
N THR A 1062 -20.88 4.67 18.85
CA THR A 1062 -21.08 3.48 18.01
C THR A 1062 -22.05 3.74 16.85
N SER A 1063 -21.81 3.13 15.70
CA SER A 1063 -22.74 3.20 14.56
C SER A 1063 -23.88 2.20 14.73
N PHE A 1064 -25.12 2.63 14.48
CA PHE A 1064 -26.29 1.75 14.50
C PHE A 1064 -26.94 1.65 13.11
N LEU A 1065 -27.57 0.50 12.85
CA LEU A 1065 -28.40 0.24 11.68
C LEU A 1065 -29.68 -0.47 12.13
N VAL A 1066 -30.83 0.13 11.84
CA VAL A 1066 -32.14 -0.32 12.35
C VAL A 1066 -33.16 -0.34 11.21
N HIS A 1067 -33.94 -1.41 11.14
CA HIS A 1067 -35.07 -1.55 10.22
C HIS A 1067 -36.40 -1.31 10.95
N TYR A 1068 -37.26 -0.47 10.40
CA TYR A 1068 -38.64 -0.31 10.86
C TYR A 1068 -39.58 -1.12 9.98
N ASP A 1069 -40.28 -2.10 10.57
CA ASP A 1069 -41.17 -3.01 9.84
C ASP A 1069 -42.63 -2.53 9.70
N GLY A 1070 -42.91 -1.31 10.19
CA GLY A 1070 -44.25 -0.74 10.31
C GLY A 1070 -44.83 -0.81 11.73
N THR A 1071 -44.24 -1.63 12.61
CA THR A 1071 -44.71 -1.81 14.00
C THR A 1071 -43.57 -1.81 15.03
N GLU A 1072 -42.40 -2.31 14.66
CA GLU A 1072 -41.25 -2.53 15.54
C GLU A 1072 -39.96 -2.04 14.86
N PHE A 1073 -39.03 -1.54 15.66
CA PHE A 1073 -37.66 -1.23 15.26
C PHE A 1073 -36.76 -2.43 15.57
N ARG A 1074 -36.15 -3.00 14.54
CA ARG A 1074 -35.27 -4.17 14.62
C ARG A 1074 -33.84 -3.77 14.32
N SER A 1075 -32.95 -3.94 15.28
CA SER A 1075 -31.51 -3.70 15.08
C SER A 1075 -30.89 -4.80 14.21
N ALA A 1076 -29.98 -4.42 13.31
CA ALA A 1076 -29.16 -5.36 12.55
C ALA A 1076 -27.97 -5.91 13.35
N GLY A 1077 -27.80 -5.49 14.62
CA GLY A 1077 -26.70 -5.90 15.49
C GLY A 1077 -25.40 -5.12 15.26
N SER A 1078 -24.30 -5.63 15.84
CA SER A 1078 -22.98 -5.01 15.72
C SER A 1078 -22.26 -5.52 14.46
N LEU A 1079 -22.51 -4.87 13.33
CA LEU A 1079 -21.93 -5.22 12.04
C LEU A 1079 -20.59 -4.52 11.76
N PHE A 1080 -20.29 -3.44 12.47
CA PHE A 1080 -19.24 -2.48 12.13
C PHE A 1080 -18.27 -2.22 13.28
N GLY A 1081 -17.03 -1.83 12.97
CA GLY A 1081 -16.06 -1.32 13.95
C GLY A 1081 -16.36 0.11 14.40
N GLU A 1082 -15.78 0.53 15.53
CA GLU A 1082 -16.05 1.83 16.20
C GLU A 1082 -15.78 3.06 15.32
N SER A 1083 -14.85 2.97 14.36
CA SER A 1083 -14.49 4.08 13.47
C SER A 1083 -15.41 4.23 12.25
N THR A 1084 -16.52 3.49 12.21
CA THR A 1084 -17.48 3.53 11.11
C THR A 1084 -18.29 4.82 11.10
N LEU A 1085 -18.51 5.35 9.90
CA LEU A 1085 -19.45 6.42 9.61
C LEU A 1085 -20.32 6.01 8.42
N ILE A 1086 -21.64 5.88 8.66
CA ILE A 1086 -22.63 5.61 7.61
C ILE A 1086 -23.16 6.95 7.09
N GLU A 1087 -23.06 7.17 5.79
CA GLU A 1087 -23.49 8.41 5.12
C GLU A 1087 -24.71 8.20 4.22
N GLY A 1088 -24.91 6.99 3.69
CA GLY A 1088 -26.02 6.68 2.80
C GLY A 1088 -26.57 5.26 2.97
N LEU A 1089 -27.88 5.13 2.71
CA LEU A 1089 -28.62 3.87 2.71
C LEU A 1089 -29.49 3.78 1.47
N GLN A 1090 -29.32 2.73 0.67
CA GLN A 1090 -30.12 2.50 -0.51
C GLN A 1090 -30.54 1.03 -0.62
N VAL A 1091 -31.84 0.77 -0.64
CA VAL A 1091 -32.36 -0.57 -0.95
C VAL A 1091 -32.36 -0.76 -2.46
N LEU A 1092 -31.74 -1.84 -2.93
CA LEU A 1092 -31.59 -2.22 -4.33
C LEU A 1092 -32.35 -3.53 -4.61
N PRO A 1093 -33.06 -3.63 -5.73
CA PRO A 1093 -33.70 -4.88 -6.14
C PRO A 1093 -32.66 -5.90 -6.63
N LEU A 1094 -33.01 -7.18 -6.51
CA LEU A 1094 -32.18 -8.29 -6.97
C LEU A 1094 -32.82 -9.04 -8.14
N THR A 1095 -31.97 -9.48 -9.08
CA THR A 1095 -32.29 -10.41 -10.17
C THR A 1095 -32.46 -11.85 -9.67
N LYS A 1096 -31.84 -12.20 -8.53
CA LYS A 1096 -31.94 -13.50 -7.86
C LYS A 1096 -32.14 -13.31 -6.36
N THR A 1097 -33.06 -14.05 -5.78
CA THR A 1097 -33.38 -13.95 -4.34
C THR A 1097 -32.29 -14.56 -3.45
N HIS A 1098 -32.06 -13.96 -2.28
CA HIS A 1098 -31.27 -14.54 -1.19
C HIS A 1098 -32.16 -15.35 -0.23
N ASP A 1099 -31.57 -15.98 0.80
CA ASP A 1099 -32.31 -16.75 1.80
C ASP A 1099 -33.22 -15.86 2.64
N LYS A 1100 -34.37 -16.39 3.08
CA LYS A 1100 -35.34 -15.63 3.87
C LYS A 1100 -34.75 -15.11 5.18
N THR A 1101 -34.90 -13.81 5.41
CA THR A 1101 -34.49 -13.13 6.65
C THR A 1101 -35.66 -12.37 7.28
N ASP A 1102 -35.55 -12.05 8.58
CA ASP A 1102 -36.53 -11.22 9.28
C ASP A 1102 -36.30 -9.72 9.10
N LEU A 1103 -35.16 -9.33 8.53
CA LEU A 1103 -34.73 -7.93 8.40
C LEU A 1103 -34.93 -7.37 6.99
N LEU A 1104 -34.80 -8.19 5.96
CA LEU A 1104 -34.81 -7.78 4.55
C LEU A 1104 -35.61 -8.76 3.68
N ASP A 1105 -36.41 -8.24 2.76
CA ASP A 1105 -37.20 -9.06 1.82
C ASP A 1105 -36.25 -9.81 0.85
N GLU A 1106 -36.55 -11.07 0.52
CA GLU A 1106 -35.69 -12.00 -0.25
C GLU A 1106 -35.20 -11.46 -1.61
N ASN A 1107 -35.87 -10.46 -2.19
CA ASN A 1107 -35.56 -9.86 -3.48
C ASN A 1107 -34.88 -8.49 -3.37
N GLN A 1108 -34.36 -8.14 -2.19
CA GLN A 1108 -33.74 -6.85 -1.90
C GLN A 1108 -32.33 -7.04 -1.34
N SER A 1109 -31.45 -6.07 -1.59
CA SER A 1109 -30.18 -5.92 -0.88
C SER A 1109 -30.06 -4.47 -0.40
N LEU A 1110 -29.53 -4.26 0.78
CA LEU A 1110 -29.27 -2.92 1.31
C LEU A 1110 -27.83 -2.53 1.01
N LEU A 1111 -27.64 -1.54 0.13
CA LEU A 1111 -26.37 -0.86 -0.07
C LEU A 1111 -26.16 0.18 1.03
N ILE A 1112 -25.10 0.00 1.79
CA ILE A 1112 -24.65 0.91 2.86
C ILE A 1112 -23.41 1.62 2.35
N THR A 1113 -23.41 2.95 2.35
CA THR A 1113 -22.26 3.76 1.92
C THR A 1113 -21.75 4.66 3.04
N GLY A 1114 -20.44 4.92 3.03
CA GLY A 1114 -19.80 5.83 3.96
C GLY A 1114 -18.32 5.53 4.09
N LYS A 1115 -17.79 5.66 5.31
CA LYS A 1115 -16.48 5.15 5.70
C LYS A 1115 -16.71 3.99 6.67
N LEU A 1116 -16.76 2.78 6.13
CA LEU A 1116 -17.23 1.60 6.85
C LEU A 1116 -16.03 0.74 7.28
N GLN A 1117 -15.92 0.44 8.56
CA GLN A 1117 -14.91 -0.48 9.08
C GLN A 1117 -15.53 -1.86 9.27
N LEU A 1118 -15.20 -2.80 8.37
CA LEU A 1118 -15.67 -4.18 8.44
C LEU A 1118 -14.72 -5.05 9.29
N PRO A 1119 -15.24 -5.84 10.24
CA PRO A 1119 -14.43 -6.80 10.99
C PRO A 1119 -13.69 -7.76 10.05
N ASN A 1120 -12.40 -8.01 10.31
CA ASN A 1120 -11.53 -8.93 9.54
C ASN A 1120 -11.32 -8.59 8.04
N PHE A 1121 -11.72 -7.39 7.59
CA PHE A 1121 -11.46 -6.90 6.23
C PHE A 1121 -10.79 -5.51 6.25
N GLY A 1122 -11.27 -4.59 7.07
CA GLY A 1122 -10.76 -3.22 7.14
C GLY A 1122 -11.74 -2.19 6.59
N TYR A 1123 -11.24 -1.11 6.01
CA TYR A 1123 -12.09 -0.02 5.52
C TYR A 1123 -12.63 -0.27 4.12
N VAL A 1124 -13.94 -0.09 3.95
CA VAL A 1124 -14.65 -0.06 2.67
C VAL A 1124 -15.51 1.19 2.57
N SER A 1125 -15.89 1.57 1.37
CA SER A 1125 -16.76 2.73 1.14
C SER A 1125 -18.18 2.37 0.77
N GLY A 1126 -18.41 1.11 0.37
CA GLY A 1126 -19.73 0.54 0.17
C GLY A 1126 -19.76 -0.94 0.53
N ALA A 1127 -20.83 -1.38 1.20
CA ALA A 1127 -21.08 -2.77 1.52
C ALA A 1127 -22.54 -3.16 1.21
N LEU A 1128 -22.75 -4.39 0.77
CA LEU A 1128 -24.08 -4.95 0.51
C LEU A 1128 -24.50 -5.82 1.68
N PHE A 1129 -25.72 -5.60 2.18
CA PHE A 1129 -26.31 -6.36 3.27
C PHE A 1129 -27.52 -7.15 2.77
N ASP A 1130 -27.52 -8.46 2.98
CA ASP A 1130 -28.61 -9.38 2.59
C ASP A 1130 -29.61 -9.68 3.72
N GLY A 1131 -29.45 -9.04 4.88
CA GLY A 1131 -30.23 -9.31 6.09
C GLY A 1131 -29.48 -10.18 7.12
N THR A 1132 -28.37 -10.83 6.74
CA THR A 1132 -27.53 -11.65 7.62
C THR A 1132 -26.04 -11.37 7.46
N THR A 1133 -25.55 -11.23 6.23
CA THR A 1133 -24.15 -11.06 5.90
C THR A 1133 -23.92 -9.69 5.29
N LEU A 1134 -22.74 -9.14 5.58
CA LEU A 1134 -22.29 -7.85 5.08
C LEU A 1134 -21.10 -8.10 4.16
N GLU A 1135 -21.30 -7.91 2.86
CA GLU A 1135 -20.28 -8.17 1.84
C GLU A 1135 -19.60 -6.87 1.39
N PRO A 1136 -18.26 -6.81 1.35
CA PRO A 1136 -17.52 -5.70 0.73
C PRO A 1136 -17.96 -5.52 -0.73
N PHE A 1137 -18.23 -4.28 -1.14
CA PHE A 1137 -18.70 -4.01 -2.50
C PHE A 1137 -17.88 -2.92 -3.20
N ILE A 1138 -17.70 -1.76 -2.56
CA ILE A 1138 -16.95 -0.62 -3.13
C ILE A 1138 -15.80 -0.25 -2.20
N LEU A 1139 -14.62 -0.12 -2.79
CA LEU A 1139 -13.42 0.39 -2.13
C LEU A 1139 -13.11 1.78 -2.70
N SER A 1140 -12.63 2.69 -1.85
CA SER A 1140 -12.14 3.99 -2.32
C SER A 1140 -10.94 4.44 -1.50
N SER A 1141 -10.11 5.28 -2.13
CA SER A 1141 -8.85 5.76 -1.53
C SER A 1141 -8.60 7.23 -1.87
N MET A 1142 -7.86 7.88 -0.98
CA MET A 1142 -7.26 9.20 -1.20
C MET A 1142 -5.90 9.06 -1.87
N SER A 1143 -5.40 10.15 -2.45
CA SER A 1143 -4.10 10.26 -3.14
C SER A 1143 -2.89 10.00 -2.24
N ASP A 1144 -3.08 10.08 -0.92
CA ASP A 1144 -2.08 9.71 0.10
C ASP A 1144 -2.19 8.25 0.59
N GLY A 1145 -3.08 7.46 -0.02
CA GLY A 1145 -3.31 6.06 0.33
C GLY A 1145 -4.26 5.83 1.51
N ARG A 1146 -4.79 6.89 2.15
CA ARG A 1146 -5.80 6.73 3.21
C ARG A 1146 -7.13 6.24 2.63
N PRO A 1147 -7.97 5.53 3.42
CA PRO A 1147 -9.30 5.13 2.99
C PRO A 1147 -10.21 6.34 2.70
N GLY A 1148 -10.87 6.32 1.54
CA GLY A 1148 -11.88 7.30 1.15
C GLY A 1148 -13.28 7.00 1.73
N SER A 1149 -14.26 7.85 1.42
CA SER A 1149 -15.66 7.70 1.83
C SER A 1149 -16.61 7.96 0.66
N ILE A 1150 -17.68 7.18 0.56
CA ILE A 1150 -18.78 7.43 -0.39
C ILE A 1150 -19.99 7.94 0.39
N SER A 1151 -20.39 9.17 0.10
CA SER A 1151 -21.52 9.84 0.76
C SER A 1151 -22.86 9.32 0.29
N GLY A 1152 -22.98 8.88 -0.96
CA GLY A 1152 -24.23 8.29 -1.43
C GLY A 1152 -24.22 7.86 -2.88
N ILE A 1153 -25.38 7.36 -3.28
CA ILE A 1153 -25.72 6.92 -4.64
C ILE A 1153 -26.92 7.74 -5.13
N PHE A 1154 -26.90 8.16 -6.39
CA PHE A 1154 -28.06 8.74 -7.04
C PHE A 1154 -28.31 8.11 -8.41
N SER A 1155 -29.58 7.98 -8.77
CA SER A 1155 -30.04 7.34 -9.99
C SER A 1155 -30.90 8.27 -10.83
N GLU A 1156 -30.94 8.03 -12.14
CA GLU A 1156 -31.76 8.79 -13.07
C GLU A 1156 -33.26 8.59 -12.82
N ASN A 1157 -33.66 7.35 -12.56
CA ASN A 1157 -35.04 7.02 -12.23
C ASN A 1157 -35.21 6.82 -10.72
N LYS A 1158 -36.39 7.19 -10.20
CA LYS A 1158 -36.75 6.91 -8.81
C LYS A 1158 -36.81 5.40 -8.57
N ILE A 1159 -36.23 4.98 -7.44
CA ILE A 1159 -36.15 3.58 -7.04
C ILE A 1159 -37.51 3.14 -6.53
N ASN A 1160 -38.27 2.45 -7.39
CA ASN A 1160 -39.51 1.81 -6.99
C ASN A 1160 -39.20 0.41 -6.45
N VAL A 1161 -38.89 0.33 -5.15
CA VAL A 1161 -38.83 -0.96 -4.44
C VAL A 1161 -40.26 -1.47 -4.33
N ALA A 1162 -40.66 -2.30 -5.29
CA ALA A 1162 -42.00 -2.83 -5.37
C ALA A 1162 -42.23 -3.86 -4.26
N GLY A 1163 -42.86 -3.44 -3.17
CA GLY A 1163 -43.60 -4.36 -2.31
C GLY A 1163 -44.63 -5.08 -3.16
N HIS A 1164 -44.78 -6.40 -2.98
CA HIS A 1164 -45.68 -7.25 -3.75
C HIS A 1164 -47.14 -6.72 -3.81
N ARG A 1165 -47.45 -5.80 -4.72
CA ARG A 1165 -48.74 -5.80 -5.40
C ARG A 1165 -48.59 -6.86 -6.47
N GLY A 1166 -48.87 -8.11 -6.10
CA GLY A 1166 -48.90 -9.21 -7.05
C GLY A 1166 -49.65 -8.77 -8.29
N GLN A 1167 -48.93 -8.53 -9.39
CA GLN A 1167 -49.54 -8.51 -10.69
C GLN A 1167 -50.14 -9.90 -10.83
N LYS A 1168 -51.45 -10.02 -10.66
CA LYS A 1168 -52.13 -11.28 -10.98
C LYS A 1168 -51.72 -11.58 -12.43
N PRO A 1169 -51.15 -12.77 -12.71
CA PRO A 1169 -50.70 -13.12 -14.05
C PRO A 1169 -51.80 -12.72 -15.02
N ARG A 1170 -51.46 -12.04 -16.12
CA ARG A 1170 -52.45 -11.47 -17.07
C ARG A 1170 -53.56 -12.49 -17.42
N GLY A 1171 -53.25 -13.79 -17.41
CA GLY A 1171 -54.21 -14.89 -17.53
C GLY A 1171 -55.35 -14.92 -16.49
N ILE A 1172 -55.12 -14.61 -15.21
CA ILE A 1172 -56.17 -14.60 -14.18
C ILE A 1172 -57.10 -13.40 -14.35
N VAL A 1173 -56.58 -12.23 -14.76
CA VAL A 1173 -57.41 -11.04 -15.02
C VAL A 1173 -58.29 -11.28 -16.25
N VAL A 1174 -57.74 -11.92 -17.29
CA VAL A 1174 -58.51 -12.36 -18.47
C VAL A 1174 -59.56 -13.41 -18.06
N LEU A 1175 -59.24 -14.36 -17.18
CA LEU A 1175 -60.18 -15.37 -16.69
C LEU A 1175 -61.34 -14.73 -15.90
N ILE A 1176 -61.04 -13.82 -14.96
CA ILE A 1176 -62.06 -13.12 -14.17
C ILE A 1176 -62.94 -12.25 -15.08
N SER A 1177 -62.34 -11.53 -16.03
CA SER A 1177 -63.07 -10.70 -16.99
C SER A 1177 -63.96 -11.56 -17.90
N PHE A 1178 -63.47 -12.73 -18.32
CA PHE A 1178 -64.25 -13.69 -19.10
C PHE A 1178 -65.41 -14.27 -18.29
N CYS A 1179 -65.20 -14.64 -17.02
CA CYS A 1179 -66.26 -15.13 -16.14
C CYS A 1179 -67.32 -14.05 -15.86
N ILE A 1180 -66.92 -12.80 -15.66
CA ILE A 1180 -67.85 -11.67 -15.48
C ILE A 1180 -68.64 -11.43 -16.76
N ALA A 1181 -67.98 -11.41 -17.94
CA ALA A 1181 -68.65 -11.24 -19.22
C ALA A 1181 -69.67 -12.37 -19.48
N LEU A 1182 -69.31 -13.62 -19.19
CA LEU A 1182 -70.19 -14.78 -19.35
C LEU A 1182 -71.37 -14.71 -18.36
N GLY A 1183 -71.11 -14.27 -17.13
CA GLY A 1183 -72.15 -14.00 -16.13
C GLY A 1183 -73.13 -12.90 -16.58
N CYS A 1184 -72.63 -11.78 -17.10
CA CYS A 1184 -73.47 -10.70 -17.63
C CYS A 1184 -74.31 -11.15 -18.82
N VAL A 1185 -73.76 -11.92 -19.75
CA VAL A 1185 -74.51 -12.49 -20.88
C VAL A 1185 -75.59 -13.45 -20.38
N PHE A 1186 -75.28 -14.32 -19.41
CA PHE A 1186 -76.26 -15.22 -18.83
C PHE A 1186 -77.39 -14.46 -18.13
N PHE A 1187 -77.07 -13.40 -17.39
CA PHE A 1187 -78.08 -12.52 -16.78
C PHE A 1187 -78.94 -11.80 -17.82
N LEU A 1188 -78.38 -11.31 -18.92
CA LEU A 1188 -79.15 -10.70 -20.01
C LEU A 1188 -80.08 -11.69 -20.70
N VAL A 1189 -79.62 -12.92 -20.93
CA VAL A 1189 -80.46 -14.00 -21.49
C VAL A 1189 -81.57 -14.39 -20.50
N LEU A 1190 -81.24 -14.53 -19.22
CA LEU A 1190 -82.21 -14.87 -18.18
C LEU A 1190 -83.26 -13.77 -17.99
N PHE A 1191 -82.84 -12.50 -18.04
CA PHE A 1191 -83.72 -11.34 -18.03
C PHE A 1191 -84.59 -11.31 -19.30
N GLY A 1192 -84.02 -11.64 -20.47
CA GLY A 1192 -84.76 -11.80 -21.72
C GLY A 1192 -85.80 -12.92 -21.68
N ILE A 1193 -85.47 -14.08 -21.10
CA ILE A 1193 -86.41 -15.20 -20.90
C ILE A 1193 -87.50 -14.82 -19.90
N LEU A 1194 -87.16 -14.16 -18.80
CA LEU A 1194 -88.14 -13.66 -17.82
C LEU A 1194 -89.06 -12.60 -18.44
N LEU A 1195 -88.55 -11.67 -19.24
CA LEU A 1195 -89.34 -10.70 -20.00
C LEU A 1195 -90.24 -11.38 -21.03
N ASN A 1196 -89.73 -12.39 -21.74
CA ASN A 1196 -90.51 -13.14 -22.72
C ASN A 1196 -91.60 -13.99 -22.04
N ARG A 1197 -91.30 -14.58 -20.88
CA ARG A 1197 -92.28 -15.31 -20.07
C ARG A 1197 -93.31 -14.39 -19.43
N TYR A 1198 -92.92 -13.19 -19.02
CA TYR A 1198 -93.83 -12.15 -18.54
C TYR A 1198 -94.73 -11.60 -19.67
N ARG A 1199 -94.16 -11.38 -20.87
CA ARG A 1199 -94.94 -11.01 -22.07
C ARG A 1199 -95.91 -12.11 -22.49
N ARG A 1200 -95.49 -13.38 -22.49
CA ARG A 1200 -96.36 -14.54 -22.78
C ARG A 1200 -97.41 -14.82 -21.69
N TYR A 1201 -97.21 -14.34 -20.47
CA TYR A 1201 -98.25 -14.39 -19.42
C TYR A 1201 -99.33 -13.32 -19.60
N LYS A 1202 -98.99 -12.15 -20.18
CA LYS A 1202 -99.95 -11.07 -20.48
C LYS A 1202 -100.63 -11.18 -21.86
N GLN A 1203 -100.06 -11.93 -22.79
CA GLN A 1203 -100.61 -12.13 -24.13
C GLN A 1203 -100.97 -13.61 -24.28
N GLY A 1204 -102.26 -13.92 -24.14
CA GLY A 1204 -102.82 -15.27 -24.21
C GLY A 1204 -102.42 -16.03 -25.48
N TYR A 1205 -102.45 -17.36 -25.35
CA TYR A 1205 -102.10 -18.37 -26.36
C TYR A 1205 -102.56 -18.01 -27.78
N VAL A 1206 -101.61 -17.90 -28.72
CA VAL A 1206 -101.89 -17.91 -30.17
C VAL A 1206 -101.23 -19.16 -30.75
N THR A 1207 -102.03 -19.95 -31.45
CA THR A 1207 -101.66 -21.20 -32.12
C THR A 1207 -100.73 -20.95 -33.32
N ALA A 1208 -99.79 -21.87 -33.53
CA ALA A 1208 -98.81 -21.82 -34.63
C ALA A 1208 -99.47 -22.04 -36.01
N PRO A 1209 -99.09 -21.29 -37.06
CA PRO A 1209 -99.49 -21.61 -38.43
C PRO A 1209 -98.60 -22.74 -38.99
N GLN A 1210 -99.26 -23.76 -39.53
CA GLN A 1210 -98.65 -24.73 -40.45
C GLN A 1210 -98.67 -24.17 -41.88
N GLY A 1211 -97.60 -24.40 -42.65
CA GLY A 1211 -97.58 -24.09 -44.08
C GLY A 1211 -96.18 -24.18 -44.69
N THR A 1212 -95.94 -25.28 -45.39
CA THR A 1212 -94.80 -25.63 -46.24
C THR A 1212 -94.79 -24.81 -47.56
N ASP A 1213 -93.63 -24.35 -48.05
CA ASP A 1213 -93.20 -24.69 -49.42
C ASP A 1213 -91.72 -24.37 -49.75
N ARG A 1214 -91.21 -25.13 -50.71
CA ARG A 1214 -89.80 -25.41 -51.10
C ARG A 1214 -89.09 -24.30 -51.90
N LYS A 1215 -87.75 -24.21 -51.81
CA LYS A 1215 -86.79 -24.78 -52.80
C LYS A 1215 -85.29 -24.47 -52.50
N PRO A 1216 -84.36 -25.26 -53.06
CA PRO A 1216 -82.99 -25.46 -52.58
C PRO A 1216 -81.92 -24.74 -53.42
N ASP A 1217 -80.73 -24.52 -52.86
CA ASP A 1217 -79.52 -24.61 -53.66
C ASP A 1217 -78.35 -25.17 -52.86
N LEU A 1218 -77.80 -26.26 -53.39
CA LEU A 1218 -76.59 -26.94 -52.95
C LEU A 1218 -75.44 -26.34 -53.77
N ASN A 1219 -74.29 -26.06 -53.15
CA ASN A 1219 -73.09 -26.78 -53.58
C ASN A 1219 -71.90 -26.68 -52.63
N ARG A 1220 -71.19 -27.81 -52.65
CA ARG A 1220 -69.99 -28.22 -51.95
C ARG A 1220 -68.77 -27.38 -52.29
N VAL A 1221 -67.86 -27.23 -51.33
CA VAL A 1221 -66.41 -27.29 -51.58
C VAL A 1221 -65.73 -28.06 -50.43
N PRO A 1222 -65.14 -29.25 -50.69
CA PRO A 1222 -64.26 -29.96 -49.76
C PRO A 1222 -62.77 -29.57 -49.95
N PRO A 1223 -61.86 -30.06 -49.07
CA PRO A 1223 -60.69 -29.32 -48.61
C PRO A 1223 -59.37 -29.73 -49.30
N GLU A 1224 -58.88 -28.94 -50.26
CA GLU A 1224 -57.57 -29.20 -50.91
C GLU A 1224 -56.73 -27.94 -51.26
N TYR A 1225 -57.13 -26.73 -50.83
CA TYR A 1225 -56.30 -25.50 -51.01
C TYR A 1225 -55.66 -25.01 -49.71
N LEU A 1226 -55.32 -25.97 -48.84
CA LEU A 1226 -54.16 -25.88 -47.95
C LEU A 1226 -52.92 -25.96 -48.84
N LEU A 1227 -52.07 -24.91 -48.84
CA LEU A 1227 -50.70 -24.85 -49.41
C LEU A 1227 -50.52 -24.17 -50.78
N GLU A 1228 -51.12 -22.99 -51.00
CA GLU A 1228 -50.58 -22.07 -52.01
C GLU A 1228 -50.07 -20.77 -51.36
N SER A 1229 -48.79 -20.83 -50.98
CA SER A 1229 -47.87 -19.69 -50.75
C SER A 1229 -48.21 -18.76 -49.56
N LEU A 1230 -47.46 -18.70 -48.46
CA LEU A 1230 -46.00 -18.69 -48.35
C LEU A 1230 -45.34 -18.03 -49.56
N ARG A 1231 -45.60 -16.73 -49.75
CA ARG A 1231 -44.62 -15.70 -50.14
C ARG A 1231 -45.37 -14.42 -50.52
N HIS A 1232 -45.51 -13.47 -49.59
CA HIS A 1232 -44.99 -12.11 -49.74
C HIS A 1232 -45.30 -11.23 -48.52
N ARG A 1233 -44.35 -10.34 -48.26
CA ARG A 1233 -44.12 -9.55 -47.05
C ARG A 1233 -45.05 -8.33 -46.92
N THR A 1234 -45.48 -8.07 -45.69
CA THR A 1234 -45.77 -6.75 -45.08
C THR A 1234 -45.35 -6.85 -43.60
N PRO A 1235 -45.04 -5.77 -42.84
CA PRO A 1235 -45.66 -4.43 -42.87
C PRO A 1235 -44.63 -3.27 -42.74
N GLY A 1236 -44.97 -1.98 -42.83
CA GLY A 1236 -46.26 -1.31 -42.60
C GLY A 1236 -46.24 -0.58 -41.24
N SER A 1237 -46.39 0.74 -41.34
CA SER A 1237 -46.34 1.83 -40.35
C SER A 1237 -47.24 1.70 -39.11
N ARG A 1238 -46.73 2.25 -37.99
CA ARG A 1238 -47.44 2.50 -36.72
C ARG A 1238 -48.39 3.71 -36.80
N ILE A 1239 -49.60 3.54 -36.26
CA ILE A 1239 -50.22 4.44 -35.26
C ILE A 1239 -50.73 3.54 -34.15
#